data_AF-H3JUZ7-F1
#
_entry.id   AF-H3JUZ7-F1
#
_cell.length_a   1.000
_cell.length_b   1.000
_cell.length_c   1.000
_cell.angle_alpha   90.00
_cell.angle_beta   90.00
_cell.angle_gamma   90.00
#
_symmetry.space_group_name_H-M   'P 1'
#
loop_
_entity.id
_entity.type
_entity.pdbx_description
1 polymer ?
#
loop_
_entity_poly.entity_id
_entity_poly.type
_entity_poly.pdbx_seq_one_letter_code
_entity_poly.pdbx_strand_id
1 'polypeptide(L)'
;MITHGFYARTRHKHKLKKTFIMLSAGLGLFFYVNQNSFANGENYFKLSSDSKLLTQNVAQDRLFYTLKTGETVSSISKSQGISLSVIWSLNKHLYSSESEMLKAAPGQQIILPLKKLSVEYGALPVLGSAPVVAAGGVAGHTNKMTKMSPDATQSNMTDDKALNYTAQQAASLGSQLQSRSLHGDYAKDTALGIAGNQASSQLQAWLQHYGTAEVNLQSGNNFDGSSLDFLLPFYDSEKMLAFGQVGARYIDSRFTANLGAGQRFFLPENMLGYNVFIDQDFSGDNTRLGIGGEYWRDYFKSSVNGYFRMSGWHESYNKKDYDERPANGFDIRFNGYLPSYPALGAKLMYEQYYGDNVALFNSDKLQSNPGAATVGVNYTPIPLVTMGIDYRHGTGNENDLLYSMQLRYQFDKPWSQQIEPQYVNELRTLSGSRYDLVQRNNNIILEYKKQDILSLNIPHDINGTEHSTQKIQLIVKSKYGLDRIVWDDSALRSQGGQIQHSGSQSAQDYQAILPAYVQGGSNIYKVTARAYDRNGNSSNNVQLTITVLSNGQVVDQVGVTDFTADKTSAKADGTEAITYTATVKKNGVTQANVPVSFNIVSGTATLGANSATTDANGKATVTLKSSTPGQVVVSAKTAEMTSALNASAVIFVEQTKASITEIKADKTTAVANGNDAVTYTVKVMKEGQPVQGHSVAFTTNFGMFNGKSQTQNATTGSDGRATITLTSSSAGKATVSATVSGGNDVKAPEVTFFDGLKIDNKVDILGKNVTGDLPNIWLQYGQFKLKVSGGNGTYSWHSENTNIATVDESGKVTLKGKGTAVINVTSGDKQTVSYTIKAPNYMIRVGNKASYANAMSFCGNLLPSSQTVLSNVYNSWGPANGYDHYRSMQSITAWITQTEADKTSGVSTTYDLITQNPHKDVTLNAPNVYAVCVE
;
A
#
# COMPACT_ATOMS: atom_id res chain seq x y z
N MET A 1 -24.93 9.39 -62.41
CA MET A 1 -25.83 10.13 -61.50
C MET A 1 -26.22 9.14 -60.41
N ILE A 2 -25.87 9.25 -59.14
CA ILE A 2 -25.53 10.39 -58.29
C ILE A 2 -24.25 10.06 -57.49
N THR A 3 -23.30 10.98 -57.54
CA THR A 3 -22.15 11.10 -56.65
C THR A 3 -22.61 11.59 -55.26
N HIS A 4 -21.98 11.15 -54.17
CA HIS A 4 -21.44 11.97 -53.06
C HIS A 4 -20.75 11.09 -52.02
N GLY A 5 -19.61 11.58 -51.51
CA GLY A 5 -18.54 10.77 -50.92
C GLY A 5 -18.58 10.57 -49.41
N PHE A 6 -17.69 9.70 -48.94
CA PHE A 6 -17.17 9.69 -47.58
C PHE A 6 -15.69 9.32 -47.60
N TYR A 7 -14.88 10.28 -47.17
CA TYR A 7 -13.45 10.19 -46.89
C TYR A 7 -13.29 9.58 -45.48
N ALA A 8 -12.64 8.42 -45.35
CA ALA A 8 -12.26 7.87 -44.05
C ALA A 8 -10.85 7.23 -44.07
N ARG A 9 -9.92 8.05 -43.56
CA ARG A 9 -8.62 7.79 -42.91
C ARG A 9 -7.91 6.43 -43.06
N THR A 10 -6.70 6.58 -43.59
CA THR A 10 -5.50 5.74 -43.50
C THR A 10 -5.15 5.25 -42.08
N ARG A 11 -5.72 4.11 -41.64
CA ARG A 11 -5.19 3.32 -40.50
C ARG A 11 -4.93 1.84 -40.78
N HIS A 12 -5.29 1.32 -41.97
CA HIS A 12 -5.18 -0.11 -42.28
C HIS A 12 -3.87 -0.57 -42.93
N LYS A 13 -3.00 0.34 -43.41
CA LYS A 13 -1.74 -0.06 -44.10
C LYS A 13 -0.60 -0.49 -43.16
N HIS A 14 -0.60 -0.08 -41.89
CA HIS A 14 0.51 -0.43 -40.97
C HIS A 14 0.34 -1.77 -40.24
N LYS A 15 -0.90 -2.25 -40.07
CA LYS A 15 -1.17 -3.55 -39.44
C LYS A 15 -0.85 -4.74 -40.37
N LEU A 16 -1.18 -4.66 -41.67
CA LEU A 16 -0.84 -5.72 -42.65
C LEU A 16 0.67 -5.91 -42.88
N LYS A 17 1.48 -4.84 -42.75
CA LYS A 17 2.92 -4.90 -43.01
C LYS A 17 3.71 -5.68 -41.95
N LYS A 18 3.23 -5.72 -40.70
CA LYS A 18 3.86 -6.51 -39.62
C LYS A 18 3.54 -8.01 -39.73
N THR A 19 2.35 -8.35 -40.24
CA THR A 19 1.91 -9.74 -40.44
C THR A 19 2.73 -10.47 -41.51
N PHE A 20 3.15 -9.77 -42.58
CA PHE A 20 4.00 -10.36 -43.63
C PHE A 20 5.46 -10.58 -43.21
N ILE A 21 5.98 -9.81 -42.24
CA ILE A 21 7.37 -9.92 -41.76
C ILE A 21 7.57 -11.15 -40.86
N MET A 22 6.52 -11.66 -40.20
CA MET A 22 6.62 -12.91 -39.43
C MET A 22 6.65 -14.17 -40.32
N LEU A 23 6.06 -14.12 -41.52
CA LEU A 23 6.04 -15.27 -42.44
C LEU A 23 7.43 -15.62 -43.01
N SER A 24 8.31 -14.62 -43.15
CA SER A 24 9.65 -14.79 -43.72
C SER A 24 10.71 -15.25 -42.71
N ALA A 25 10.44 -15.21 -41.41
CA ALA A 25 11.39 -15.62 -40.37
C ALA A 25 11.42 -17.15 -40.13
N GLY A 26 10.42 -17.89 -40.60
CA GLY A 26 10.25 -19.33 -40.33
C GLY A 26 11.11 -20.29 -41.18
N LEU A 27 11.85 -19.80 -42.18
CA LEU A 27 12.53 -20.64 -43.17
C LEU A 27 14.08 -20.54 -43.17
N GLY A 28 14.69 -19.80 -42.23
CA GLY A 28 16.08 -19.32 -42.36
C GLY A 28 17.12 -19.80 -41.33
N LEU A 29 16.91 -20.89 -40.58
CA LEU A 29 17.82 -21.28 -39.48
C LEU A 29 18.42 -22.68 -39.68
N PHE A 30 19.39 -22.78 -40.59
CA PHE A 30 20.41 -23.83 -40.61
C PHE A 30 21.79 -23.15 -40.63
N PHE A 31 22.70 -23.60 -39.76
CA PHE A 31 24.13 -23.27 -39.60
C PHE A 31 24.59 -22.24 -38.54
N TYR A 32 25.22 -22.82 -37.49
CA TYR A 32 26.48 -22.43 -36.80
C TYR A 32 26.55 -21.50 -35.55
N VAL A 33 26.67 -22.16 -34.38
CA VAL A 33 27.64 -22.15 -33.23
C VAL A 33 28.44 -20.89 -32.78
N ASN A 34 28.17 -20.48 -31.51
CA ASN A 34 29.00 -20.05 -30.34
C ASN A 34 30.40 -19.38 -30.53
N GLN A 35 30.63 -18.13 -30.07
CA GLN A 35 30.89 -17.56 -28.72
C GLN A 35 32.21 -17.90 -28.00
N ASN A 36 32.87 -16.84 -27.46
CA ASN A 36 33.54 -16.73 -26.15
C ASN A 36 34.11 -15.29 -25.99
N SER A 37 34.33 -14.67 -24.82
CA SER A 37 33.91 -14.85 -23.43
C SER A 37 34.58 -13.74 -22.56
N PHE A 38 33.84 -13.19 -21.59
CA PHE A 38 34.18 -12.56 -20.28
C PHE A 38 35.31 -11.50 -20.08
N ALA A 39 34.96 -10.35 -19.48
CA ALA A 39 35.22 -10.00 -18.06
C ALA A 39 35.46 -8.48 -17.80
N ASN A 40 34.91 -8.00 -16.67
CA ASN A 40 35.22 -6.78 -15.91
C ASN A 40 34.77 -5.41 -16.45
N GLY A 41 34.35 -4.57 -15.50
CA GLY A 41 33.35 -3.52 -15.70
C GLY A 41 33.78 -2.35 -16.57
N GLU A 42 32.84 -1.84 -17.35
CA GLU A 42 32.83 -0.49 -17.92
C GLU A 42 31.48 -0.21 -18.59
N ASN A 43 31.04 1.06 -18.58
CA ASN A 43 29.92 1.53 -19.40
C ASN A 43 30.19 1.20 -20.87
N TYR A 44 29.21 0.63 -21.57
CA TYR A 44 29.36 0.21 -22.98
C TYR A 44 29.40 1.38 -24.01
N PHE A 45 29.55 2.62 -23.55
CA PHE A 45 29.42 3.84 -24.35
C PHE A 45 30.66 4.74 -24.17
N LYS A 46 31.30 5.12 -25.30
CA LYS A 46 32.47 6.02 -25.30
C LYS A 46 32.01 7.47 -25.24
N LEU A 47 31.97 8.04 -24.04
CA LEU A 47 31.79 9.48 -23.85
C LEU A 47 33.11 10.22 -24.12
N SER A 48 33.06 11.41 -24.71
CA SER A 48 34.27 12.22 -24.89
C SER A 48 34.85 12.65 -23.53
N SER A 49 36.16 12.85 -23.45
CA SER A 49 36.93 13.06 -22.20
C SER A 49 36.51 14.30 -21.39
N ASP A 50 35.81 15.23 -22.01
CA ASP A 50 35.29 16.48 -21.48
C ASP A 50 33.80 16.39 -21.04
N SER A 51 33.23 15.18 -21.01
CA SER A 51 31.83 14.93 -20.61
C SER A 51 31.64 14.88 -19.10
N LYS A 52 30.65 15.62 -18.57
CA LYS A 52 30.36 15.64 -17.13
C LYS A 52 29.16 14.74 -16.81
N LEU A 53 29.45 13.57 -16.26
CA LEU A 53 28.44 12.64 -15.78
C LEU A 53 27.81 13.18 -14.50
N LEU A 54 26.47 13.23 -14.44
CA LEU A 54 25.80 13.77 -13.27
C LEU A 54 25.59 12.71 -12.17
N THR A 55 25.06 11.55 -12.52
CA THR A 55 24.90 10.38 -11.63
C THR A 55 24.71 9.08 -12.43
N GLN A 56 25.15 7.94 -11.89
CA GLN A 56 24.84 6.60 -12.40
C GLN A 56 23.82 5.94 -11.49
N ASN A 57 22.73 5.40 -12.04
CA ASN A 57 21.79 4.60 -11.27
C ASN A 57 21.84 3.14 -11.72
N VAL A 58 22.70 2.37 -11.07
CA VAL A 58 22.96 0.96 -11.36
C VAL A 58 21.73 0.06 -11.13
N ALA A 59 20.78 0.51 -10.30
CA ALA A 59 19.53 -0.23 -10.04
C ALA A 59 18.49 -0.04 -11.16
N GLN A 60 18.67 0.95 -12.05
CA GLN A 60 17.73 1.25 -13.14
C GLN A 60 18.36 1.18 -14.54
N ASP A 61 19.64 0.81 -14.65
CA ASP A 61 20.40 0.81 -15.92
C ASP A 61 20.29 2.14 -16.70
N ARG A 62 20.34 3.29 -16.00
CA ARG A 62 20.21 4.65 -16.57
C ARG A 62 21.37 5.58 -16.27
N LEU A 63 21.73 6.38 -17.26
CA LEU A 63 22.81 7.36 -17.25
C LEU A 63 22.27 8.77 -17.49
N PHE A 64 22.43 9.70 -16.55
CA PHE A 64 22.01 11.09 -16.72
C PHE A 64 23.14 11.92 -17.36
N TYR A 65 22.89 12.45 -18.55
CA TYR A 65 23.85 13.17 -19.39
C TYR A 65 23.38 14.60 -19.67
N THR A 66 24.29 15.58 -19.64
CA THR A 66 23.98 16.97 -20.01
C THR A 66 24.60 17.29 -21.37
N LEU A 67 23.78 17.78 -22.31
CA LEU A 67 24.23 18.15 -23.66
C LEU A 67 25.24 19.31 -23.62
N LYS A 68 26.30 19.24 -24.42
CA LYS A 68 27.30 20.31 -24.54
C LYS A 68 27.01 21.26 -25.70
N THR A 69 27.74 22.39 -25.74
CA THR A 69 27.69 23.34 -26.84
C THR A 69 28.07 22.67 -28.16
N GLY A 70 27.11 22.60 -29.10
CA GLY A 70 27.29 21.94 -30.39
C GLY A 70 26.83 20.48 -30.46
N GLU A 71 26.48 19.86 -29.32
CA GLU A 71 25.87 18.52 -29.29
C GLU A 71 24.36 18.60 -29.44
N THR A 72 23.79 17.64 -30.16
CA THR A 72 22.35 17.42 -30.28
C THR A 72 22.02 15.98 -29.90
N VAL A 73 20.77 15.70 -29.53
CA VAL A 73 20.35 14.32 -29.23
C VAL A 73 20.58 13.39 -30.43
N SER A 74 20.45 13.91 -31.65
CA SER A 74 20.78 13.19 -32.89
C SER A 74 22.27 12.88 -33.05
N SER A 75 23.16 13.80 -32.67
CA SER A 75 24.62 13.52 -32.73
C SER A 75 25.04 12.53 -31.64
N ILE A 76 24.39 12.55 -30.47
CA ILE A 76 24.61 11.56 -29.40
C ILE A 76 24.09 10.18 -29.83
N SER A 77 22.88 10.10 -30.41
CA SER A 77 22.32 8.86 -30.98
C SER A 77 23.27 8.18 -31.96
N LYS A 78 23.84 8.96 -32.91
CA LYS A 78 24.79 8.45 -33.90
C LYS A 78 26.13 8.05 -33.28
N SER A 79 26.71 8.89 -32.43
CA SER A 79 28.04 8.63 -31.83
C SER A 79 28.03 7.44 -30.87
N GLN A 80 26.93 7.23 -30.15
CA GLN A 80 26.79 6.14 -29.18
C GLN A 80 26.13 4.89 -29.77
N GLY A 81 25.65 4.94 -31.02
CA GLY A 81 24.96 3.82 -31.67
C GLY A 81 23.67 3.43 -30.96
N ILE A 82 22.92 4.42 -30.46
CA ILE A 82 21.65 4.25 -29.76
C ILE A 82 20.55 4.86 -30.63
N SER A 83 19.47 4.14 -30.91
CA SER A 83 18.39 4.72 -31.71
C SER A 83 17.70 5.88 -30.98
N LEU A 84 17.26 6.89 -31.74
CA LEU A 84 16.48 8.01 -31.20
C LEU A 84 15.24 7.55 -30.44
N SER A 85 14.61 6.45 -30.87
CA SER A 85 13.46 5.84 -30.20
C SER A 85 13.76 5.30 -28.80
N VAL A 86 14.97 4.78 -28.58
CA VAL A 86 15.42 4.29 -27.27
C VAL A 86 15.77 5.47 -26.36
N ILE A 87 16.41 6.51 -26.90
CA ILE A 87 16.65 7.73 -26.14
C ILE A 87 15.30 8.36 -25.76
N TRP A 88 14.35 8.43 -26.69
CA TRP A 88 13.01 8.96 -26.41
C TRP A 88 12.26 8.18 -25.33
N SER A 89 12.29 6.84 -25.38
CA SER A 89 11.57 6.00 -24.40
C SER A 89 12.06 6.23 -22.97
N LEU A 90 13.34 6.54 -22.79
CA LEU A 90 13.95 6.89 -21.51
C LEU A 90 13.67 8.34 -21.10
N ASN A 91 13.49 9.25 -22.06
CA ASN A 91 13.36 10.69 -21.81
C ASN A 91 11.93 11.24 -21.86
N LYS A 92 10.92 10.40 -22.11
CA LYS A 92 9.50 10.78 -22.18
C LYS A 92 8.92 11.47 -20.94
N HIS A 93 9.65 11.44 -19.83
CA HIS A 93 9.28 12.12 -18.57
C HIS A 93 10.03 13.45 -18.37
N LEU A 94 11.08 13.71 -19.15
CA LEU A 94 11.84 14.95 -19.15
C LEU A 94 11.41 15.91 -20.28
N TYR A 95 10.81 15.39 -21.35
CA TYR A 95 10.35 16.17 -22.51
C TYR A 95 8.94 15.75 -22.92
N SER A 96 8.11 16.69 -23.38
CA SER A 96 6.69 16.45 -23.70
C SER A 96 6.46 15.73 -25.03
N SER A 97 7.45 15.76 -25.93
CA SER A 97 7.43 15.02 -27.21
C SER A 97 8.83 14.69 -27.73
N GLU A 98 8.93 13.68 -28.62
CA GLU A 98 10.20 13.31 -29.27
C GLU A 98 10.80 14.49 -30.05
N SER A 99 9.95 15.33 -30.66
CA SER A 99 10.37 16.55 -31.36
C SER A 99 10.96 17.60 -30.43
N GLU A 100 10.44 17.72 -29.21
CA GLU A 100 10.98 18.64 -28.19
C GLU A 100 12.32 18.14 -27.64
N MET A 101 12.44 16.84 -27.38
CA MET A 101 13.72 16.22 -26.99
C MET A 101 14.80 16.45 -28.06
N LEU A 102 14.48 16.32 -29.34
CA LEU A 102 15.42 16.56 -30.44
C LEU A 102 15.89 18.02 -30.54
N LYS A 103 15.13 18.97 -29.97
CA LYS A 103 15.48 20.40 -29.88
C LYS A 103 16.23 20.75 -28.60
N ALA A 104 16.56 19.77 -27.76
CA ALA A 104 17.24 20.02 -26.50
C ALA A 104 18.57 20.76 -26.73
N ALA A 105 18.73 21.89 -26.05
CA ALA A 105 19.84 22.80 -26.21
C ALA A 105 21.02 22.43 -25.30
N PRO A 106 22.23 22.92 -25.59
CA PRO A 106 23.38 22.81 -24.69
C PRO A 106 23.02 23.22 -23.25
N GLY A 107 23.34 22.37 -22.28
CA GLY A 107 23.00 22.53 -20.86
C GLY A 107 21.74 21.76 -20.42
N GLN A 108 20.93 21.24 -21.34
CA GLN A 108 19.76 20.41 -21.00
C GLN A 108 20.12 18.92 -20.85
N GLN A 109 19.36 18.22 -20.01
CA GLN A 109 19.66 16.84 -19.62
C GLN A 109 18.91 15.82 -20.47
N ILE A 110 19.59 14.73 -20.82
CA ILE A 110 19.01 13.54 -21.42
C ILE A 110 19.46 12.30 -20.66
N ILE A 111 18.61 11.28 -20.61
CA ILE A 111 18.88 9.97 -20.02
C ILE A 111 19.29 9.02 -21.13
N LEU A 112 20.42 8.37 -20.96
CA LEU A 112 20.92 7.32 -21.85
C LEU A 112 20.86 5.97 -21.11
N PRO A 113 20.73 4.85 -21.82
CA PRO A 113 20.88 3.53 -21.20
C PRO A 113 22.31 3.34 -20.68
N LEU A 114 22.50 2.58 -19.60
CA LEU A 114 23.84 2.25 -19.07
C LEU A 114 24.56 1.18 -19.93
N LYS A 115 23.80 0.40 -20.72
CA LYS A 115 24.30 -0.70 -21.56
C LYS A 115 23.82 -0.53 -23.00
N LYS A 116 24.65 -0.96 -23.97
CA LYS A 116 24.29 -0.95 -25.39
C LYS A 116 23.12 -1.89 -25.64
N LEU A 117 21.96 -1.33 -25.94
CA LEU A 117 20.78 -2.10 -26.35
C LEU A 117 20.99 -2.56 -27.79
N SER A 118 20.82 -3.86 -28.03
CA SER A 118 20.88 -4.46 -29.37
C SER A 118 19.73 -3.93 -30.21
N VAL A 119 19.98 -2.88 -31.00
CA VAL A 119 19.01 -2.35 -31.96
C VAL A 119 19.46 -2.71 -33.35
N GLU A 120 18.86 -3.75 -33.94
CA GLU A 120 18.73 -3.85 -35.40
C GLU A 120 17.64 -4.85 -35.79
N TYR A 121 16.50 -4.33 -36.27
CA TYR A 121 15.68 -5.04 -37.25
C TYR A 121 16.01 -4.41 -38.60
N GLY A 122 16.87 -5.05 -39.40
CA GLY A 122 17.06 -4.67 -40.80
C GLY A 122 18.36 -5.14 -41.44
N ALA A 123 18.26 -6.25 -42.17
CA ALA A 123 19.17 -6.77 -43.22
C ALA A 123 20.41 -7.60 -42.78
N LEU A 124 20.43 -8.85 -43.29
CA LEU A 124 21.50 -9.87 -43.25
C LEU A 124 22.89 -9.31 -43.63
N PRO A 125 23.99 -9.71 -42.94
CA PRO A 125 25.04 -10.46 -43.67
C PRO A 125 25.93 -11.45 -42.86
N VAL A 126 26.28 -12.55 -43.53
CA VAL A 126 27.58 -13.26 -43.67
C VAL A 126 28.51 -13.43 -42.44
N LEU A 127 28.68 -14.68 -42.01
CA LEU A 127 29.67 -15.16 -41.03
C LEU A 127 30.90 -15.78 -41.72
N GLY A 128 32.10 -15.42 -41.24
CA GLY A 128 33.36 -16.08 -41.57
C GLY A 128 34.47 -15.80 -40.55
N SER A 129 35.14 -16.89 -40.15
CA SER A 129 36.46 -17.01 -39.49
C SER A 129 36.66 -16.62 -38.00
N ALA A 130 36.95 -17.64 -37.19
CA ALA A 130 37.56 -17.59 -35.86
C ALA A 130 39.10 -17.46 -35.92
N PRO A 131 39.78 -17.17 -34.78
CA PRO A 131 40.75 -18.14 -34.21
C PRO A 131 40.65 -18.30 -32.66
N VAL A 132 40.72 -19.54 -32.10
CA VAL A 132 41.84 -20.25 -31.39
C VAL A 132 42.48 -19.44 -30.22
N VAL A 133 42.77 -19.88 -28.98
CA VAL A 133 43.43 -21.10 -28.41
C VAL A 133 43.29 -21.14 -26.86
N ALA A 134 43.14 -22.36 -26.28
CA ALA A 134 43.61 -22.92 -24.97
C ALA A 134 43.40 -22.19 -23.62
N ALA A 135 43.46 -22.83 -22.45
CA ALA A 135 43.24 -24.19 -21.93
C ALA A 135 43.35 -24.03 -20.39
N GLY A 136 42.51 -24.72 -19.62
CA GLY A 136 42.67 -24.87 -18.17
C GLY A 136 42.27 -26.29 -17.80
N GLY A 137 43.26 -27.12 -17.50
CA GLY A 137 43.09 -28.56 -17.35
C GLY A 137 42.49 -28.97 -16.01
N VAL A 138 41.87 -30.15 -16.01
CA VAL A 138 41.90 -31.09 -14.88
C VAL A 138 41.99 -32.51 -15.47
N ALA A 139 42.81 -33.34 -14.84
CA ALA A 139 43.29 -34.63 -15.30
C ALA A 139 42.26 -35.76 -15.23
N GLY A 140 42.42 -36.75 -16.12
CA GLY A 140 41.90 -38.11 -15.90
C GLY A 140 41.43 -38.85 -17.16
N HIS A 141 42.29 -39.72 -17.68
CA HIS A 141 41.96 -40.93 -18.46
C HIS A 141 41.53 -40.82 -19.95
N THR A 142 42.56 -40.83 -20.80
CA THR A 142 42.81 -41.76 -21.93
C THR A 142 41.65 -42.63 -22.45
N ASN A 143 41.21 -42.44 -23.70
CA ASN A 143 41.74 -43.15 -24.89
C ASN A 143 40.83 -43.02 -26.14
N LYS A 144 41.50 -42.70 -27.25
CA LYS A 144 41.28 -43.11 -28.66
C LYS A 144 39.87 -43.01 -29.26
N MET A 145 39.71 -41.99 -30.12
CA MET A 145 38.85 -42.07 -31.31
C MET A 145 39.37 -43.13 -32.30
N THR A 146 38.44 -43.89 -32.86
CA THR A 146 38.62 -44.59 -34.14
C THR A 146 37.42 -44.25 -35.03
N LYS A 147 37.71 -43.73 -36.22
CA LYS A 147 36.76 -43.41 -37.31
C LYS A 147 36.09 -44.68 -37.84
N MET A 148 34.81 -44.61 -38.21
CA MET A 148 34.33 -45.03 -39.55
C MET A 148 32.86 -44.66 -39.79
N SER A 149 32.58 -44.42 -41.08
CA SER A 149 31.31 -44.05 -41.70
C SER A 149 30.40 -45.28 -41.91
N PRO A 150 29.21 -45.13 -42.56
CA PRO A 150 27.95 -45.69 -42.09
C PRO A 150 27.69 -47.12 -42.60
N ASP A 151 27.04 -47.94 -41.79
CA ASP A 151 26.21 -49.01 -42.34
C ASP A 151 24.97 -49.24 -41.49
N ALA A 152 23.86 -49.43 -42.18
CA ALA A 152 22.53 -49.56 -41.60
C ALA A 152 22.40 -50.90 -40.88
N THR A 153 21.84 -50.90 -39.67
CA THR A 153 21.07 -52.04 -39.14
C THR A 153 20.20 -51.58 -37.98
N GLN A 154 18.95 -52.06 -38.00
CA GLN A 154 17.93 -51.93 -36.96
C GLN A 154 18.54 -52.14 -35.56
N SER A 155 18.25 -51.23 -34.62
CA SER A 155 18.39 -51.56 -33.20
C SER A 155 17.20 -51.03 -32.41
N ASN A 156 16.48 -52.00 -31.83
CA ASN A 156 15.47 -51.80 -30.81
C ASN A 156 16.04 -50.92 -29.68
N MET A 157 15.54 -49.69 -29.55
CA MET A 157 15.71 -48.92 -28.32
C MET A 157 14.45 -49.09 -27.48
N THR A 158 14.63 -49.63 -26.28
CA THR A 158 13.59 -49.86 -25.28
C THR A 158 12.92 -48.55 -24.84
N ASP A 159 11.59 -48.61 -24.70
CA ASP A 159 10.64 -47.53 -24.40
C ASP A 159 10.98 -46.64 -23.18
N ASP A 160 11.86 -47.09 -22.28
CA ASP A 160 12.19 -46.41 -21.01
C ASP A 160 13.11 -45.18 -21.15
N LYS A 161 13.88 -45.04 -22.23
CA LYS A 161 14.85 -43.93 -22.37
C LYS A 161 14.20 -42.63 -22.88
N ALA A 162 13.17 -42.73 -23.71
CA ALA A 162 12.45 -41.56 -24.24
C ALA A 162 11.54 -40.92 -23.19
N LEU A 163 10.89 -41.73 -22.34
CA LEU A 163 10.07 -41.27 -21.21
C LEU A 163 10.90 -40.60 -20.11
N ASN A 164 12.08 -41.13 -19.78
CA ASN A 164 12.94 -40.55 -18.76
C ASN A 164 13.55 -39.20 -19.19
N TYR A 165 13.85 -39.02 -20.47
CA TYR A 165 14.39 -37.78 -21.01
C TYR A 165 13.35 -36.65 -21.05
N THR A 166 12.10 -36.96 -21.38
CA THR A 166 10.98 -36.00 -21.37
C THR A 166 10.53 -35.65 -19.95
N ALA A 167 10.50 -36.61 -19.03
CA ALA A 167 10.26 -36.34 -17.61
C ALA A 167 11.35 -35.45 -16.99
N GLN A 168 12.63 -35.65 -17.37
CA GLN A 168 13.73 -34.79 -16.94
C GLN A 168 13.64 -33.36 -17.50
N GLN A 169 13.14 -33.18 -18.73
CA GLN A 169 12.93 -31.85 -19.32
C GLN A 169 11.71 -31.12 -18.75
N ALA A 170 10.61 -31.84 -18.46
CA ALA A 170 9.47 -31.27 -17.75
C ALA A 170 9.82 -30.91 -16.29
N ALA A 171 10.64 -31.73 -15.63
CA ALA A 171 11.16 -31.45 -14.30
C ALA A 171 12.18 -30.31 -14.27
N SER A 172 13.03 -30.18 -15.30
CA SER A 172 13.98 -29.06 -15.42
C SER A 172 13.25 -27.73 -15.62
N LEU A 173 12.21 -27.70 -16.47
CA LEU A 173 11.32 -26.55 -16.64
C LEU A 173 10.57 -26.22 -15.34
N GLY A 174 10.04 -27.23 -14.65
CA GLY A 174 9.36 -27.07 -13.36
C GLY A 174 10.27 -26.52 -12.26
N SER A 175 11.53 -26.99 -12.20
CA SER A 175 12.52 -26.52 -11.22
C SER A 175 13.06 -25.11 -11.50
N GLN A 176 13.14 -24.71 -12.78
CA GLN A 176 13.52 -23.35 -13.19
C GLN A 176 12.37 -22.35 -13.03
N LEU A 177 11.11 -22.79 -13.12
CA LEU A 177 9.93 -21.96 -12.84
C LEU A 177 9.67 -21.81 -11.33
N GLN A 178 10.08 -22.77 -10.49
CA GLN A 178 10.01 -22.68 -9.03
C GLN A 178 11.14 -21.86 -8.40
N SER A 179 12.27 -21.70 -9.09
CA SER A 179 13.43 -20.97 -8.58
C SER A 179 13.53 -19.57 -9.20
N ARG A 180 13.00 -18.58 -8.47
CA ARG A 180 13.18 -17.10 -8.60
C ARG A 180 11.99 -16.38 -9.22
N SER A 181 11.57 -15.30 -8.56
CA SER A 181 10.49 -14.39 -8.97
C SER A 181 10.70 -13.91 -10.41
N LEU A 182 9.78 -14.26 -11.28
CA LEU A 182 9.83 -14.00 -12.72
C LEU A 182 9.65 -12.50 -12.99
N HIS A 183 10.76 -11.79 -13.21
CA HIS A 183 10.73 -10.48 -13.86
C HIS A 183 10.59 -10.67 -15.37
N GLY A 184 9.60 -9.99 -15.97
CA GLY A 184 9.02 -10.28 -17.30
C GLY A 184 9.96 -10.24 -18.52
N ASP A 185 11.18 -9.73 -18.42
CA ASP A 185 12.12 -9.70 -19.55
C ASP A 185 12.90 -11.01 -19.72
N TYR A 186 13.21 -11.71 -18.62
CA TYR A 186 14.06 -12.93 -18.68
C TYR A 186 13.28 -14.16 -19.16
N ALA A 187 11.99 -14.26 -18.83
CA ALA A 187 11.15 -15.37 -19.23
C ALA A 187 10.79 -15.31 -20.73
N LYS A 188 10.68 -14.10 -21.30
CA LYS A 188 10.44 -13.88 -22.73
C LYS A 188 11.62 -14.35 -23.59
N ASP A 189 12.85 -14.02 -23.16
CA ASP A 189 14.08 -14.48 -23.83
C ASP A 189 14.35 -15.97 -23.60
N THR A 190 13.88 -16.53 -22.48
CA THR A 190 13.98 -17.98 -22.22
C THR A 190 12.96 -18.77 -23.05
N ALA A 191 11.71 -18.31 -23.15
CA ALA A 191 10.70 -18.93 -24.00
C ALA A 191 11.06 -18.87 -25.50
N LEU A 192 11.65 -17.76 -25.95
CA LEU A 192 12.21 -17.63 -27.30
C LEU A 192 13.55 -18.38 -27.46
N GLY A 193 14.34 -18.50 -26.38
CA GLY A 193 15.60 -19.24 -26.33
C GLY A 193 15.44 -20.76 -26.35
N ILE A 194 14.32 -21.28 -25.87
CA ILE A 194 13.92 -22.69 -26.03
C ILE A 194 13.69 -23.03 -27.51
N ALA A 195 13.24 -22.06 -28.32
CA ALA A 195 13.15 -22.23 -29.78
C ALA A 195 14.50 -22.09 -30.50
N GLY A 196 15.52 -21.48 -29.87
CA GLY A 196 16.77 -21.11 -30.53
C GLY A 196 18.01 -21.96 -30.19
N ASN A 197 18.14 -22.49 -28.97
CA ASN A 197 19.46 -22.92 -28.46
C ASN A 197 19.63 -24.41 -28.12
N GLN A 198 18.67 -25.29 -28.43
CA GLN A 198 18.89 -26.74 -28.46
C GLN A 198 18.11 -27.41 -29.59
N ALA A 199 18.44 -27.08 -30.84
CA ALA A 199 18.10 -27.96 -31.96
C ALA A 199 19.14 -29.09 -32.02
N SER A 200 18.95 -30.14 -31.22
CA SER A 200 19.63 -31.41 -31.48
C SER A 200 19.20 -31.90 -32.87
N SER A 201 20.06 -32.62 -33.58
CA SER A 201 19.73 -33.25 -34.87
C SER A 201 18.50 -34.18 -34.79
N GLN A 202 18.05 -34.54 -33.58
CA GLN A 202 16.85 -35.32 -33.32
C GLN A 202 15.55 -34.50 -33.38
N LEU A 203 15.57 -33.19 -33.10
CA LEU A 203 14.38 -32.33 -33.19
C LEU A 203 13.95 -32.11 -34.66
N GLN A 204 14.92 -32.08 -35.58
CA GLN A 204 14.65 -32.01 -37.03
C GLN A 204 14.11 -33.31 -37.60
N ALA A 205 14.50 -34.47 -37.07
CA ALA A 205 13.92 -35.76 -37.45
C ALA A 205 12.50 -35.97 -36.86
N TRP A 206 12.26 -35.43 -35.67
CA TRP A 206 10.96 -35.46 -34.99
C TRP A 206 9.90 -34.56 -35.66
N LEU A 207 10.30 -33.37 -36.13
CA LEU A 207 9.43 -32.44 -36.88
C LEU A 207 9.12 -32.90 -38.32
N GLN A 208 9.79 -33.94 -38.83
CA GLN A 208 9.71 -34.33 -40.24
C GLN A 208 8.51 -35.22 -40.59
N HIS A 209 7.74 -35.75 -39.63
CA HIS A 209 6.75 -36.77 -39.97
C HIS A 209 5.33 -36.62 -39.39
N TYR A 210 5.10 -36.02 -38.22
CA TYR A 210 3.75 -36.00 -37.63
C TYR A 210 3.46 -34.73 -36.82
N GLY A 211 2.20 -34.29 -36.83
CA GLY A 211 1.71 -33.13 -36.07
C GLY A 211 1.07 -32.05 -36.93
N THR A 212 0.76 -30.90 -36.31
CA THR A 212 0.09 -29.78 -36.97
C THR A 212 0.65 -28.45 -36.47
N ALA A 213 0.86 -27.52 -37.39
CA ALA A 213 1.06 -26.10 -37.10
C ALA A 213 -0.15 -25.31 -37.59
N GLU A 214 -0.69 -24.43 -36.76
CA GLU A 214 -1.81 -23.56 -37.12
C GLU A 214 -1.50 -22.10 -36.81
N VAL A 215 -1.66 -21.25 -37.82
CA VAL A 215 -1.71 -19.79 -37.65
C VAL A 215 -3.17 -19.38 -37.67
N ASN A 216 -3.61 -18.64 -36.66
CA ASN A 216 -4.95 -18.07 -36.63
C ASN A 216 -4.88 -16.55 -36.61
N LEU A 217 -5.58 -15.91 -37.55
CA LEU A 217 -5.77 -14.47 -37.61
C LEU A 217 -7.23 -14.18 -37.33
N GLN A 218 -7.50 -13.33 -36.33
CA GLN A 218 -8.86 -13.02 -35.92
C GLN A 218 -9.05 -11.51 -35.75
N SER A 219 -10.24 -11.04 -36.13
CA SER A 219 -10.61 -9.64 -35.97
C SER A 219 -12.10 -9.46 -35.66
N GLY A 220 -12.42 -8.44 -34.86
CA GLY A 220 -13.74 -8.12 -34.32
C GLY A 220 -13.63 -7.08 -33.20
N ASN A 221 -14.65 -6.96 -32.35
CA ASN A 221 -14.71 -5.90 -31.33
C ASN A 221 -13.45 -5.85 -30.41
N ASN A 222 -13.13 -6.94 -29.71
CA ASN A 222 -12.16 -6.92 -28.59
C ASN A 222 -11.09 -8.01 -28.59
N PHE A 223 -11.16 -9.01 -29.47
CA PHE A 223 -10.15 -10.09 -29.57
C PHE A 223 -9.39 -10.04 -30.89
N ASP A 224 -9.06 -8.83 -31.36
CA ASP A 224 -8.19 -8.63 -32.52
C ASP A 224 -6.80 -9.20 -32.25
N GLY A 225 -6.29 -10.02 -33.16
CA GLY A 225 -4.91 -10.47 -33.06
C GLY A 225 -4.55 -11.69 -33.90
N SER A 226 -3.42 -12.28 -33.53
CA SER A 226 -2.85 -13.43 -34.21
C SER A 226 -2.30 -14.44 -33.21
N SER A 227 -2.41 -15.73 -33.53
CA SER A 227 -1.76 -16.82 -32.80
C SER A 227 -1.03 -17.78 -33.72
N LEU A 228 -0.06 -18.47 -33.15
CA LEU A 228 0.64 -19.61 -33.74
C LEU A 228 0.69 -20.73 -32.70
N ASP A 229 0.20 -21.89 -33.07
CA ASP A 229 0.07 -23.05 -32.20
C ASP A 229 0.60 -24.30 -32.92
N PHE A 230 1.30 -25.16 -32.19
CA PHE A 230 1.86 -26.43 -32.68
C PHE A 230 1.36 -27.58 -31.82
N LEU A 231 0.86 -28.65 -32.44
CA LEU A 231 0.63 -29.95 -31.81
C LEU A 231 1.64 -30.95 -32.32
N LEU A 232 2.34 -31.58 -31.39
CA LEU A 232 3.54 -32.35 -31.65
C LEU A 232 3.43 -33.72 -30.95
N PRO A 233 3.19 -34.81 -31.71
CA PRO A 233 3.17 -36.17 -31.18
C PRO A 233 4.52 -36.59 -30.60
N PHE A 234 4.53 -37.18 -29.41
CA PHE A 234 5.73 -37.85 -28.85
C PHE A 234 5.53 -39.35 -28.64
N TYR A 235 4.29 -39.83 -28.76
CA TYR A 235 3.97 -41.24 -28.92
C TYR A 235 2.78 -41.36 -29.87
N ASP A 236 2.88 -42.22 -30.89
CA ASP A 236 1.90 -42.28 -31.96
C ASP A 236 1.63 -43.72 -32.42
N SER A 237 0.40 -44.19 -32.22
CA SER A 237 -0.08 -45.50 -32.65
C SER A 237 -1.52 -45.40 -33.19
N GLU A 238 -2.03 -46.45 -33.82
CA GLU A 238 -3.43 -46.49 -34.27
C GLU A 238 -4.44 -46.32 -33.12
N LYS A 239 -4.12 -46.83 -31.92
CA LYS A 239 -5.03 -46.84 -30.76
C LYS A 239 -4.83 -45.67 -29.81
N MET A 240 -3.65 -45.04 -29.81
CA MET A 240 -3.31 -44.00 -28.86
C MET A 240 -2.30 -43.00 -29.44
N LEU A 241 -2.55 -41.73 -29.18
CA LEU A 241 -1.67 -40.60 -29.46
C LEU A 241 -1.38 -39.86 -28.16
N ALA A 242 -0.11 -39.67 -27.81
CA ALA A 242 0.31 -38.74 -26.77
C ALA A 242 1.07 -37.58 -27.42
N PHE A 243 0.71 -36.36 -27.04
CA PHE A 243 1.16 -35.15 -27.73
C PHE A 243 1.48 -34.02 -26.74
N GLY A 244 2.42 -33.18 -27.14
CA GLY A 244 2.63 -31.85 -26.56
C GLY A 244 1.99 -30.80 -27.46
N GLN A 245 1.43 -29.75 -26.86
CA GLN A 245 0.96 -28.58 -27.59
C GLN A 245 1.61 -27.32 -27.03
N VAL A 246 2.19 -26.51 -27.91
CA VAL A 246 2.84 -25.24 -27.55
C VAL A 246 2.34 -24.14 -28.46
N GLY A 247 2.04 -22.98 -27.91
CA GLY A 247 1.52 -21.87 -28.70
C GLY A 247 1.81 -20.51 -28.08
N ALA A 248 1.75 -19.48 -28.92
CA ALA A 248 1.88 -18.10 -28.52
C ALA A 248 0.91 -17.21 -29.30
N ARG A 249 0.41 -16.17 -28.66
CA ARG A 249 -0.58 -15.26 -29.24
C ARG A 249 -0.39 -13.83 -28.76
N TYR A 250 -0.72 -12.90 -29.64
CA TYR A 250 -0.85 -11.49 -29.31
C TYR A 250 -2.26 -11.03 -29.65
N ILE A 251 -3.11 -10.96 -28.62
CA ILE A 251 -4.54 -10.66 -28.71
C ILE A 251 -4.90 -9.66 -27.61
N ASP A 252 -5.75 -8.67 -27.90
CA ASP A 252 -6.16 -7.62 -26.95
C ASP A 252 -4.95 -6.91 -26.28
N SER A 253 -3.93 -6.62 -27.09
CA SER A 253 -2.68 -6.00 -26.64
C SER A 253 -1.87 -6.80 -25.61
N ARG A 254 -2.18 -8.07 -25.37
CA ARG A 254 -1.47 -8.96 -24.44
C ARG A 254 -0.72 -10.06 -25.20
N PHE A 255 0.48 -10.38 -24.71
CA PHE A 255 1.27 -11.54 -25.17
C PHE A 255 1.06 -12.72 -24.21
N THR A 256 0.47 -13.79 -24.71
CA THR A 256 0.19 -15.01 -23.96
C THR A 256 0.90 -16.19 -24.61
N ALA A 257 1.51 -17.06 -23.81
CA ALA A 257 1.96 -18.38 -24.24
C ALA A 257 1.21 -19.49 -23.52
N ASN A 258 1.09 -20.62 -24.21
CA ASN A 258 0.36 -21.80 -23.75
C ASN A 258 1.28 -23.02 -23.92
N LEU A 259 1.41 -23.83 -22.88
CA LEU A 259 2.11 -25.10 -22.94
C LEU A 259 1.21 -26.18 -22.34
N GLY A 260 0.98 -27.25 -23.08
CA GLY A 260 0.16 -28.35 -22.62
C GLY A 260 0.60 -29.69 -23.16
N ALA A 261 0.01 -30.74 -22.59
CA ALA A 261 0.17 -32.11 -23.02
C ALA A 261 -1.15 -32.86 -22.88
N GLY A 262 -1.35 -33.89 -23.69
CA GLY A 262 -2.56 -34.69 -23.66
C GLY A 262 -2.38 -36.07 -24.28
N GLN A 263 -3.42 -36.87 -24.13
CA GLN A 263 -3.53 -38.20 -24.73
C GLN A 263 -4.90 -38.34 -25.41
N ARG A 264 -4.93 -39.03 -26.55
CA ARG A 264 -6.12 -39.39 -27.32
C ARG A 264 -6.14 -40.88 -27.56
N PHE A 265 -7.25 -41.53 -27.26
CA PHE A 265 -7.47 -42.97 -27.40
C PHE A 265 -8.52 -43.22 -28.47
N PHE A 266 -8.16 -44.00 -29.48
CA PHE A 266 -8.95 -44.21 -30.68
C PHE A 266 -9.64 -45.58 -30.65
N LEU A 267 -10.96 -45.55 -30.81
CA LEU A 267 -11.83 -46.69 -31.09
C LEU A 267 -12.32 -46.57 -32.55
N PRO A 268 -12.90 -47.64 -33.15
CA PRO A 268 -13.29 -47.62 -34.56
C PRO A 268 -14.21 -46.46 -34.96
N GLU A 269 -15.08 -46.00 -34.06
CA GLU A 269 -16.07 -44.95 -34.36
C GLU A 269 -15.89 -43.66 -33.56
N ASN A 270 -15.00 -43.63 -32.56
CA ASN A 270 -14.87 -42.50 -31.65
C ASN A 270 -13.48 -42.41 -31.01
N MET A 271 -13.17 -41.23 -30.49
CA MET A 271 -11.92 -40.92 -29.82
C MET A 271 -12.23 -40.24 -28.48
N LEU A 272 -11.58 -40.70 -27.42
CA LEU A 272 -11.61 -40.08 -26.10
C LEU A 272 -10.26 -39.47 -25.81
N GLY A 273 -10.23 -38.21 -25.35
CA GLY A 273 -8.99 -37.53 -25.03
C GLY A 273 -9.05 -36.74 -23.73
N TYR A 274 -7.89 -36.50 -23.14
CA TYR A 274 -7.72 -35.55 -22.04
C TYR A 274 -6.44 -34.76 -22.23
N ASN A 275 -6.40 -33.54 -21.69
CA ASN A 275 -5.26 -32.65 -21.80
C ASN A 275 -5.15 -31.71 -20.59
N VAL A 276 -3.94 -31.21 -20.36
CA VAL A 276 -3.61 -30.25 -19.30
C VAL A 276 -2.74 -29.14 -19.91
N PHE A 277 -3.01 -27.89 -19.54
CA PHE A 277 -2.30 -26.71 -20.03
C PHE A 277 -1.89 -25.78 -18.90
N ILE A 278 -0.74 -25.14 -19.05
CA ILE A 278 -0.36 -23.93 -18.34
C ILE A 278 -0.43 -22.78 -19.34
N ASP A 279 -1.22 -21.76 -18.99
CA ASP A 279 -1.32 -20.52 -19.74
C ASP A 279 -0.63 -19.40 -18.95
N GLN A 280 0.27 -18.67 -19.62
CA GLN A 280 0.95 -17.51 -19.05
C GLN A 280 0.71 -16.29 -19.93
N ASP A 281 0.04 -15.28 -19.38
CA ASP A 281 0.02 -13.92 -19.93
C ASP A 281 1.22 -13.16 -19.38
N PHE A 282 2.21 -12.89 -20.23
CA PHE A 282 3.42 -12.17 -19.84
C PHE A 282 3.23 -10.65 -19.80
N SER A 283 2.19 -10.11 -20.43
CA SER A 283 1.91 -8.67 -20.37
C SER A 283 1.33 -8.28 -19.02
N GLY A 284 0.38 -9.08 -18.51
CA GLY A 284 -0.23 -8.87 -17.21
C GLY A 284 0.36 -9.66 -16.06
N ASP A 285 1.27 -10.61 -16.29
CA ASP A 285 1.78 -11.55 -15.28
C ASP A 285 0.68 -12.45 -14.67
N ASN A 286 -0.22 -12.93 -15.52
CA ASN A 286 -1.32 -13.80 -15.12
C ASN A 286 -1.04 -15.27 -15.49
N THR A 287 -1.19 -16.19 -14.52
CA THR A 287 -0.94 -17.63 -14.70
C THR A 287 -2.20 -18.45 -14.47
N ARG A 288 -2.51 -19.38 -15.36
CA ARG A 288 -3.71 -20.23 -15.30
C ARG A 288 -3.41 -21.69 -15.64
N LEU A 289 -4.07 -22.60 -14.93
CA LEU A 289 -4.13 -24.04 -15.25
C LEU A 289 -5.40 -24.32 -16.05
N GLY A 290 -5.27 -25.05 -17.16
CA GLY A 290 -6.37 -25.58 -17.95
C GLY A 290 -6.41 -27.10 -17.90
N ILE A 291 -7.60 -27.68 -17.81
CA ILE A 291 -7.81 -29.13 -17.91
C ILE A 291 -8.94 -29.37 -18.92
N GLY A 292 -8.71 -30.24 -19.90
CA GLY A 292 -9.66 -30.51 -20.98
C GLY A 292 -9.97 -31.99 -21.15
N GLY A 293 -11.20 -32.27 -21.58
CA GLY A 293 -11.68 -33.57 -22.04
C GLY A 293 -12.21 -33.48 -23.47
N GLU A 294 -11.98 -34.50 -24.28
CA GLU A 294 -12.33 -34.57 -25.70
C GLU A 294 -13.15 -35.85 -25.99
N TYR A 295 -14.23 -35.72 -26.77
CA TYR A 295 -14.97 -36.84 -27.37
C TYR A 295 -15.28 -36.53 -28.83
N TRP A 296 -14.58 -37.19 -29.77
CA TRP A 296 -14.69 -36.91 -31.20
C TRP A 296 -15.16 -38.15 -31.98
N ARG A 297 -15.78 -37.94 -33.13
CA ARG A 297 -16.22 -38.93 -34.13
C ARG A 297 -15.93 -38.38 -35.53
N ASP A 298 -16.18 -39.17 -36.57
CA ASP A 298 -16.22 -38.64 -37.93
C ASP A 298 -17.15 -37.42 -38.01
N TYR A 299 -16.65 -36.33 -38.58
CA TYR A 299 -17.34 -35.06 -38.79
C TYR A 299 -17.81 -34.32 -37.52
N PHE A 300 -17.47 -34.80 -36.32
CA PHE A 300 -17.96 -34.21 -35.07
C PHE A 300 -16.91 -34.19 -33.98
N LYS A 301 -16.74 -33.04 -33.34
CA LYS A 301 -15.81 -32.85 -32.21
C LYS A 301 -16.54 -32.19 -31.06
N SER A 302 -16.49 -32.81 -29.89
CA SER A 302 -16.93 -32.21 -28.64
C SER A 302 -15.79 -32.12 -27.64
N SER A 303 -15.73 -31.01 -26.90
CA SER A 303 -14.70 -30.79 -25.88
C SER A 303 -15.28 -30.03 -24.69
N VAL A 304 -14.77 -30.32 -23.49
CA VAL A 304 -15.07 -29.61 -22.24
C VAL A 304 -13.77 -29.15 -21.60
N ASN A 305 -13.69 -27.90 -21.16
CA ASN A 305 -12.48 -27.33 -20.61
C ASN A 305 -12.78 -26.61 -19.29
N GLY A 306 -11.98 -26.87 -18.26
CA GLY A 306 -11.97 -26.12 -17.00
C GLY A 306 -10.75 -25.20 -16.93
N TYR A 307 -10.95 -24.01 -16.38
CA TYR A 307 -9.94 -22.95 -16.26
C TYR A 307 -9.80 -22.53 -14.80
N PHE A 308 -8.60 -22.69 -14.25
CA PHE A 308 -8.31 -22.49 -12.82
C PHE A 308 -7.15 -21.52 -12.65
N ARG A 309 -7.37 -20.42 -11.92
CA ARG A 309 -6.32 -19.44 -11.63
C ARG A 309 -5.16 -20.06 -10.86
N MET A 310 -3.95 -19.59 -11.13
CA MET A 310 -2.74 -19.89 -10.36
C MET A 310 -2.08 -18.63 -9.80
N SER A 311 -2.25 -17.46 -10.44
CA SER A 311 -1.83 -16.17 -9.90
C SER A 311 -2.96 -15.47 -9.10
N GLY A 312 -2.56 -14.66 -8.12
CA GLY A 312 -3.45 -13.88 -7.25
C GLY A 312 -3.73 -12.47 -7.78
N TRP A 313 -4.39 -11.64 -6.97
CA TRP A 313 -4.59 -10.22 -7.30
C TRP A 313 -3.26 -9.46 -7.36
N HIS A 314 -3.04 -8.71 -8.43
CA HIS A 314 -1.94 -7.76 -8.58
C HIS A 314 -2.40 -6.55 -9.40
N GLU A 315 -1.58 -5.49 -9.47
CA GLU A 315 -1.93 -4.29 -10.24
C GLU A 315 -2.23 -4.64 -11.71
N SER A 316 -3.32 -4.09 -12.25
CA SER A 316 -3.77 -4.36 -13.60
C SER A 316 -2.88 -3.74 -14.67
N TYR A 317 -2.61 -4.50 -15.73
CA TYR A 317 -1.85 -4.04 -16.88
C TYR A 317 -2.61 -3.00 -17.72
N ASN A 318 -3.90 -3.22 -17.96
CA ASN A 318 -4.70 -2.41 -18.88
C ASN A 318 -5.72 -1.50 -18.20
N LYS A 319 -6.00 -1.67 -16.90
CA LYS A 319 -7.03 -0.90 -16.19
C LYS A 319 -6.46 -0.19 -14.96
N LYS A 320 -6.16 1.10 -15.12
CA LYS A 320 -5.62 1.96 -14.05
C LYS A 320 -6.52 1.92 -12.80
N ASP A 321 -5.90 1.83 -11.63
CA ASP A 321 -6.56 1.79 -10.30
C ASP A 321 -7.43 0.55 -10.05
N TYR A 322 -7.16 -0.53 -10.80
CA TYR A 322 -7.71 -1.85 -10.56
C TYR A 322 -6.57 -2.85 -10.33
N ASP A 323 -6.87 -3.86 -9.53
CA ASP A 323 -6.14 -5.12 -9.56
C ASP A 323 -6.78 -6.05 -10.62
N GLU A 324 -6.01 -6.95 -11.22
CA GLU A 324 -6.48 -8.02 -12.09
C GLU A 324 -5.96 -9.39 -11.62
N ARG A 325 -6.63 -10.47 -12.06
CA ARG A 325 -6.17 -11.87 -11.99
C ARG A 325 -6.98 -12.75 -12.96
N PRO A 326 -6.57 -14.00 -13.25
CA PRO A 326 -7.39 -14.94 -14.01
C PRO A 326 -8.74 -15.24 -13.34
N ALA A 327 -9.82 -15.18 -14.13
CA ALA A 327 -11.14 -15.65 -13.70
C ALA A 327 -11.23 -17.18 -13.85
N ASN A 328 -11.76 -17.85 -12.82
CA ASN A 328 -12.09 -19.26 -12.94
C ASN A 328 -13.32 -19.42 -13.85
N GLY A 329 -13.38 -20.51 -14.61
CA GLY A 329 -14.51 -20.77 -15.51
C GLY A 329 -14.41 -22.10 -16.21
N PHE A 330 -15.35 -22.34 -17.12
CA PHE A 330 -15.33 -23.50 -18.01
C PHE A 330 -15.97 -23.17 -19.36
N ASP A 331 -15.68 -23.98 -20.37
CA ASP A 331 -16.41 -23.97 -21.62
C ASP A 331 -16.73 -25.39 -22.12
N ILE A 332 -17.77 -25.47 -22.95
CA ILE A 332 -18.18 -26.66 -23.69
C ILE A 332 -18.26 -26.27 -25.17
N ARG A 333 -17.63 -27.05 -26.03
CA ARG A 333 -17.46 -26.76 -27.46
C ARG A 333 -17.92 -27.93 -28.31
N PHE A 334 -18.61 -27.62 -29.40
CA PHE A 334 -19.03 -28.55 -30.44
C PHE A 334 -18.65 -27.99 -31.80
N ASN A 335 -17.97 -28.79 -32.61
CA ASN A 335 -17.72 -28.49 -34.02
C ASN A 335 -18.22 -29.66 -34.87
N GLY A 336 -19.15 -29.38 -35.78
CA GLY A 336 -19.71 -30.36 -36.70
C GLY A 336 -19.45 -29.95 -38.15
N TYR A 337 -19.24 -30.93 -39.02
CA TYR A 337 -19.05 -30.72 -40.46
C TYR A 337 -20.09 -31.53 -41.23
N LEU A 338 -20.64 -30.99 -42.32
CA LEU A 338 -21.65 -31.73 -43.11
C LEU A 338 -20.99 -32.92 -43.82
N PRO A 339 -21.39 -34.18 -43.58
CA PRO A 339 -20.75 -35.33 -44.25
C PRO A 339 -20.89 -35.29 -45.78
N SER A 340 -22.01 -34.75 -46.28
CA SER A 340 -22.24 -34.55 -47.72
C SER A 340 -21.44 -33.39 -48.33
N TYR A 341 -20.95 -32.47 -47.49
CA TYR A 341 -20.13 -31.33 -47.92
C TYR A 341 -19.19 -30.87 -46.79
N PRO A 342 -18.11 -31.63 -46.52
CA PRO A 342 -17.29 -31.48 -45.30
C PRO A 342 -16.46 -30.20 -45.23
N ALA A 343 -16.44 -29.44 -46.33
CA ALA A 343 -15.92 -28.08 -46.36
C ALA A 343 -16.76 -27.10 -45.54
N LEU A 344 -18.04 -27.37 -45.28
CA LEU A 344 -18.90 -26.53 -44.46
C LEU A 344 -19.02 -27.08 -43.03
N GLY A 345 -18.65 -26.24 -42.05
CA GLY A 345 -18.71 -26.55 -40.63
C GLY A 345 -19.55 -25.57 -39.84
N ALA A 346 -20.10 -26.06 -38.73
CA ALA A 346 -20.83 -25.29 -37.73
C ALA A 346 -20.15 -25.45 -36.36
N LYS A 347 -20.20 -24.39 -35.57
CA LYS A 347 -19.63 -24.31 -34.23
C LYS A 347 -20.71 -23.90 -33.24
N LEU A 348 -20.79 -24.60 -32.12
CA LEU A 348 -21.59 -24.22 -30.95
C LEU A 348 -20.69 -24.24 -29.73
N MET A 349 -20.69 -23.17 -28.95
CA MET A 349 -19.94 -23.09 -27.70
C MET A 349 -20.79 -22.45 -26.61
N TYR A 350 -20.62 -22.91 -25.38
CA TYR A 350 -21.08 -22.23 -24.18
C TYR A 350 -19.90 -22.04 -23.23
N GLU A 351 -19.75 -20.85 -22.66
CA GLU A 351 -18.71 -20.51 -21.70
C GLU A 351 -19.30 -19.78 -20.49
N GLN A 352 -18.76 -20.05 -19.30
CA GLN A 352 -19.18 -19.44 -18.03
C GLN A 352 -17.95 -19.17 -17.16
N TYR A 353 -17.85 -17.94 -16.65
CA TYR A 353 -16.78 -17.52 -15.75
C TYR A 353 -17.35 -16.96 -14.44
N TYR A 354 -16.54 -16.95 -13.39
CA TYR A 354 -16.95 -16.58 -12.04
C TYR A 354 -16.08 -15.44 -11.49
N GLY A 355 -16.74 -14.48 -10.82
CA GLY A 355 -16.13 -13.28 -10.25
C GLY A 355 -17.10 -12.10 -10.25
N ASP A 356 -16.81 -11.09 -9.43
CA ASP A 356 -17.69 -9.91 -9.30
C ASP A 356 -17.61 -8.99 -10.53
N ASN A 357 -16.42 -8.85 -11.11
CA ASN A 357 -16.18 -7.97 -12.26
C ASN A 357 -15.28 -8.65 -13.30
N VAL A 358 -15.85 -9.57 -14.08
CA VAL A 358 -15.17 -10.36 -15.11
C VAL A 358 -15.26 -9.70 -16.49
N ALA A 359 -14.18 -9.74 -17.26
CA ALA A 359 -14.09 -9.21 -18.62
C ALA A 359 -14.25 -10.30 -19.69
N LEU A 360 -15.46 -10.85 -19.85
CA LEU A 360 -15.72 -11.91 -20.83
C LEU A 360 -15.75 -11.39 -22.28
N PHE A 361 -16.36 -10.22 -22.48
CA PHE A 361 -16.47 -9.56 -23.79
C PHE A 361 -15.41 -8.48 -23.97
N ASN A 362 -15.21 -7.64 -22.95
CA ASN A 362 -14.24 -6.55 -22.95
C ASN A 362 -13.94 -6.08 -21.52
N SER A 363 -12.79 -5.43 -21.34
CA SER A 363 -12.40 -4.88 -20.03
C SER A 363 -13.13 -3.60 -19.64
N ASP A 364 -13.83 -2.93 -20.56
CA ASP A 364 -14.54 -1.68 -20.29
C ASP A 364 -15.86 -1.92 -19.55
N LYS A 365 -16.57 -3.00 -19.91
CA LYS A 365 -17.84 -3.42 -19.32
C LYS A 365 -17.70 -4.76 -18.59
N LEU A 366 -17.40 -4.65 -17.30
CA LEU A 366 -17.22 -5.79 -16.42
C LEU A 366 -18.57 -6.34 -15.94
N GLN A 367 -18.64 -7.65 -15.74
CA GLN A 367 -19.89 -8.34 -15.40
C GLN A 367 -19.70 -9.32 -14.25
N SER A 368 -20.73 -9.48 -13.43
CA SER A 368 -20.73 -10.50 -12.38
C SER A 368 -21.12 -11.85 -12.95
N ASN A 369 -20.28 -12.86 -12.72
CA ASN A 369 -20.44 -14.24 -13.16
C ASN A 369 -21.00 -14.38 -14.60
N PRO A 370 -20.34 -13.81 -15.62
CA PRO A 370 -20.89 -13.79 -16.97
C PRO A 370 -20.81 -15.15 -17.67
N GLY A 371 -21.82 -15.43 -18.48
CA GLY A 371 -21.83 -16.54 -19.42
C GLY A 371 -22.13 -16.07 -20.83
N ALA A 372 -21.69 -16.84 -21.83
CA ALA A 372 -21.92 -16.56 -23.24
C ALA A 372 -22.15 -17.85 -24.05
N ALA A 373 -23.00 -17.74 -25.07
CA ALA A 373 -23.21 -18.76 -26.08
C ALA A 373 -22.71 -18.25 -27.43
N THR A 374 -22.02 -19.09 -28.19
CA THR A 374 -21.48 -18.77 -29.51
C THR A 374 -22.04 -19.72 -30.56
N VAL A 375 -22.51 -19.15 -31.66
CA VAL A 375 -22.90 -19.89 -32.86
C VAL A 375 -22.02 -19.39 -34.00
N GLY A 376 -21.33 -20.32 -34.66
CA GLY A 376 -20.40 -19.99 -35.73
C GLY A 376 -20.59 -20.87 -36.94
N VAL A 377 -20.24 -20.33 -38.11
CA VAL A 377 -20.13 -21.07 -39.36
C VAL A 377 -18.73 -20.90 -39.93
N ASN A 378 -18.18 -21.96 -40.49
CA ASN A 378 -16.86 -21.93 -41.09
C ASN A 378 -16.83 -22.71 -42.42
N TYR A 379 -15.94 -22.28 -43.30
CA TYR A 379 -15.73 -22.84 -44.63
C TYR A 379 -14.26 -23.15 -44.87
N THR A 380 -13.97 -24.39 -45.23
CA THR A 380 -12.63 -24.92 -45.50
C THR A 380 -12.57 -25.39 -46.95
N PRO A 381 -12.27 -24.51 -47.92
CA PRO A 381 -12.21 -24.89 -49.33
C PRO A 381 -11.12 -25.93 -49.63
N ILE A 382 -10.03 -25.89 -48.86
CA ILE A 382 -8.86 -26.77 -48.95
C ILE A 382 -8.31 -26.98 -47.53
N PRO A 383 -7.65 -28.12 -47.22
CA PRO A 383 -7.19 -28.41 -45.85
C PRO A 383 -6.32 -27.33 -45.22
N LEU A 384 -5.55 -26.60 -46.02
CA LEU A 384 -4.66 -25.52 -45.58
C LEU A 384 -5.41 -24.31 -45.00
N VAL A 385 -6.65 -24.02 -45.43
CA VAL A 385 -7.30 -22.74 -45.11
C VAL A 385 -8.72 -22.95 -44.60
N THR A 386 -9.02 -22.38 -43.44
CA THR A 386 -10.39 -22.27 -42.91
C THR A 386 -10.73 -20.82 -42.66
N MET A 387 -11.94 -20.41 -43.03
CA MET A 387 -12.49 -19.07 -42.76
C MET A 387 -13.75 -19.23 -41.93
N GLY A 388 -13.93 -18.41 -40.89
CA GLY A 388 -15.05 -18.53 -39.98
C GLY A 388 -15.64 -17.19 -39.54
N ILE A 389 -16.93 -17.22 -39.24
CA ILE A 389 -17.67 -16.12 -38.60
C ILE A 389 -18.36 -16.71 -37.37
N ASP A 390 -18.04 -16.18 -36.20
CA ASP A 390 -18.64 -16.56 -34.93
C ASP A 390 -19.47 -15.38 -34.40
N TYR A 391 -20.75 -15.62 -34.09
CA TYR A 391 -21.60 -14.69 -33.35
C TYR A 391 -21.76 -15.18 -31.91
N ARG A 392 -21.46 -14.32 -30.94
CA ARG A 392 -21.53 -14.66 -29.52
C ARG A 392 -22.41 -13.67 -28.76
N HIS A 393 -23.25 -14.22 -27.90
CA HIS A 393 -24.26 -13.52 -27.11
C HIS A 393 -24.15 -13.93 -25.65
N GLY A 394 -24.24 -13.00 -24.71
CA GLY A 394 -24.06 -13.30 -23.29
C GLY A 394 -24.80 -12.39 -22.33
N THR A 395 -24.52 -12.59 -21.05
CA THR A 395 -25.09 -11.84 -19.93
C THR A 395 -25.07 -10.32 -20.18
N GLY A 396 -26.07 -9.60 -19.67
CA GLY A 396 -26.14 -8.14 -19.82
C GLY A 396 -26.39 -7.66 -21.25
N ASN A 397 -26.92 -8.54 -22.12
CA ASN A 397 -27.18 -8.30 -23.53
C ASN A 397 -25.92 -7.89 -24.31
N GLU A 398 -24.76 -8.45 -23.92
CA GLU A 398 -23.52 -8.30 -24.65
C GLU A 398 -23.52 -9.16 -25.91
N ASN A 399 -22.94 -8.62 -26.98
CA ASN A 399 -22.90 -9.26 -28.28
C ASN A 399 -21.57 -8.94 -28.96
N ASP A 400 -20.96 -9.94 -29.59
CA ASP A 400 -19.79 -9.75 -30.43
C ASP A 400 -19.82 -10.65 -31.67
N LEU A 401 -19.10 -10.19 -32.70
CA LEU A 401 -18.93 -10.87 -33.96
C LEU A 401 -17.43 -11.00 -34.22
N LEU A 402 -16.96 -12.23 -34.45
CA LEU A 402 -15.56 -12.54 -34.67
C LEU A 402 -15.38 -13.14 -36.07
N TYR A 403 -14.54 -12.50 -36.87
CA TYR A 403 -14.08 -13.02 -38.14
C TYR A 403 -12.72 -13.69 -37.94
N SER A 404 -12.55 -14.89 -38.48
CA SER A 404 -11.31 -15.64 -38.30
C SER A 404 -10.85 -16.32 -39.58
N MET A 405 -9.53 -16.42 -39.75
CA MET A 405 -8.87 -17.14 -40.83
C MET A 405 -7.74 -17.97 -40.24
N GLN A 406 -7.84 -19.29 -40.42
CA GLN A 406 -6.84 -20.26 -39.98
C GLN A 406 -6.04 -20.78 -41.18
N LEU A 407 -4.73 -20.84 -41.03
CA LEU A 407 -3.79 -21.51 -41.93
C LEU A 407 -3.22 -22.73 -41.21
N ARG A 408 -3.56 -23.92 -41.68
CA ARG A 408 -3.22 -25.20 -41.04
C ARG A 408 -2.25 -26.00 -41.91
N TYR A 409 -1.08 -26.29 -41.38
CA TYR A 409 -0.07 -27.12 -42.02
C TYR A 409 0.05 -28.47 -41.31
N GLN A 410 -0.17 -29.55 -42.06
CA GLN A 410 -0.04 -30.94 -41.58
C GLN A 410 1.32 -31.50 -42.02
N PHE A 411 2.13 -31.96 -41.05
CA PHE A 411 3.49 -32.42 -41.35
C PHE A 411 3.54 -33.75 -42.10
N ASP A 412 2.51 -34.58 -41.95
CA ASP A 412 2.41 -35.92 -42.55
C ASP A 412 1.81 -35.93 -43.97
N LYS A 413 1.39 -34.77 -44.48
CA LYS A 413 0.71 -34.64 -45.79
C LYS A 413 1.57 -33.90 -46.81
N PRO A 414 1.75 -34.42 -48.04
CA PRO A 414 2.34 -33.66 -49.14
C PRO A 414 1.59 -32.35 -49.38
N TRP A 415 2.32 -31.33 -49.85
CA TRP A 415 1.76 -30.01 -50.13
C TRP A 415 0.52 -30.06 -51.04
N SER A 416 0.54 -30.89 -52.10
CA SER A 416 -0.60 -31.06 -53.02
C SER A 416 -1.88 -31.48 -52.30
N GLN A 417 -1.79 -32.40 -51.34
CA GLN A 417 -2.95 -32.84 -50.56
C GLN A 417 -3.52 -31.72 -49.68
N GLN A 418 -2.69 -30.78 -49.24
CA GLN A 418 -3.11 -29.68 -48.37
C GLN A 418 -3.80 -28.55 -49.14
N ILE A 419 -3.65 -28.49 -50.47
CA ILE A 419 -4.23 -27.45 -51.35
C ILE A 419 -5.30 -27.98 -52.31
N GLU A 420 -5.73 -29.22 -52.14
CA GLU A 420 -6.73 -29.87 -52.99
C GLU A 420 -8.06 -30.08 -52.21
N PRO A 421 -9.22 -29.64 -52.74
CA PRO A 421 -10.50 -29.74 -52.03
C PRO A 421 -10.92 -31.16 -51.64
N GLN A 422 -10.49 -32.18 -52.39
CA GLN A 422 -10.87 -33.58 -52.16
C GLN A 422 -10.39 -34.12 -50.79
N TYR A 423 -9.30 -33.58 -50.25
CA TYR A 423 -8.75 -34.02 -48.96
C TYR A 423 -9.40 -33.34 -47.75
N VAL A 424 -10.32 -32.39 -47.97
CA VAL A 424 -11.10 -31.80 -46.86
C VAL A 424 -11.97 -32.86 -46.19
N ASN A 425 -12.49 -33.83 -46.94
CA ASN A 425 -13.25 -34.94 -46.35
C ASN A 425 -12.41 -35.75 -45.37
N GLU A 426 -11.19 -36.14 -45.76
CA GLU A 426 -10.25 -36.88 -44.92
C GLU A 426 -9.92 -36.08 -43.65
N LEU A 427 -9.70 -34.76 -43.75
CA LEU A 427 -9.45 -33.90 -42.60
C LEU A 427 -10.57 -33.93 -41.54
N ARG A 428 -11.81 -34.23 -41.95
CA ARG A 428 -12.97 -34.27 -41.05
C ARG A 428 -13.28 -35.66 -40.50
N THR A 429 -12.62 -36.71 -40.98
CA THR A 429 -12.73 -38.04 -40.35
C THR A 429 -11.94 -38.07 -39.04
N LEU A 430 -12.21 -39.10 -38.24
CA LEU A 430 -11.54 -39.34 -36.98
C LEU A 430 -10.04 -39.63 -37.15
N SER A 431 -9.68 -40.33 -38.22
CA SER A 431 -8.28 -40.59 -38.56
C SER A 431 -7.54 -39.32 -39.01
N GLY A 432 -8.13 -38.52 -39.91
CA GLY A 432 -7.50 -37.29 -40.39
C GLY A 432 -7.49 -36.17 -39.36
N SER A 433 -8.45 -36.16 -38.43
CA SER A 433 -8.51 -35.16 -37.37
C SER A 433 -7.63 -35.44 -36.16
N ARG A 434 -6.92 -36.58 -36.11
CA ARG A 434 -6.14 -37.02 -34.93
C ARG A 434 -5.09 -36.01 -34.46
N TYR A 435 -4.55 -35.19 -35.35
CA TYR A 435 -3.51 -34.18 -35.07
C TYR A 435 -4.05 -32.76 -34.90
N ASP A 436 -5.37 -32.56 -34.94
CA ASP A 436 -5.95 -31.22 -34.74
C ASP A 436 -5.63 -30.70 -33.34
N LEU A 437 -5.38 -29.40 -33.23
CA LEU A 437 -5.17 -28.71 -31.96
C LEU A 437 -6.32 -28.96 -30.98
N VAL A 438 -6.01 -28.91 -29.68
CA VAL A 438 -7.02 -29.00 -28.61
C VAL A 438 -8.03 -27.85 -28.74
N GLN A 439 -9.33 -28.17 -28.68
CA GLN A 439 -10.39 -27.18 -28.76
C GLN A 439 -10.64 -26.53 -27.39
N ARG A 440 -9.99 -25.39 -27.13
CA ARG A 440 -10.09 -24.62 -25.88
C ARG A 440 -9.93 -23.11 -26.10
N ASN A 441 -10.21 -22.31 -25.07
CA ASN A 441 -9.86 -20.90 -25.02
C ASN A 441 -8.44 -20.72 -24.48
N ASN A 442 -7.50 -20.48 -25.39
CA ASN A 442 -6.10 -20.22 -25.03
C ASN A 442 -5.86 -18.79 -24.49
N ASN A 443 -6.86 -17.90 -24.56
CA ASN A 443 -6.80 -16.59 -23.92
C ASN A 443 -7.20 -16.71 -22.43
N ILE A 444 -6.53 -15.95 -21.58
CA ILE A 444 -6.85 -15.87 -20.16
C ILE A 444 -7.93 -14.79 -19.96
N ILE A 445 -9.14 -15.21 -19.61
CA ILE A 445 -10.20 -14.27 -19.18
C ILE A 445 -9.84 -13.77 -17.78
N LEU A 446 -9.93 -12.45 -17.58
CA LEU A 446 -9.53 -11.77 -16.35
C LEU A 446 -10.75 -11.29 -15.56
N GLU A 447 -10.60 -11.29 -14.23
CA GLU A 447 -11.47 -10.56 -13.31
C GLU A 447 -10.70 -9.39 -12.70
N TYR A 448 -11.46 -8.36 -12.30
CA TYR A 448 -10.91 -7.09 -11.83
C TYR A 448 -11.48 -6.71 -10.46
N LYS A 449 -10.69 -6.00 -9.68
CA LYS A 449 -11.11 -5.46 -8.37
C LYS A 449 -10.61 -4.03 -8.24
N LYS A 450 -11.53 -3.09 -8.04
CA LYS A 450 -11.17 -1.67 -7.89
C LYS A 450 -10.32 -1.49 -6.64
N GLN A 451 -9.21 -0.77 -6.77
CA GLN A 451 -8.36 -0.43 -5.63
C GLN A 451 -9.05 0.61 -4.74
N ASP A 452 -8.87 0.50 -3.43
CA ASP A 452 -9.26 1.54 -2.47
C ASP A 452 -8.25 2.69 -2.52
N ILE A 453 -8.39 3.54 -3.54
CA ILE A 453 -7.51 4.67 -3.86
C ILE A 453 -7.84 5.95 -3.08
N LEU A 454 -9.07 6.06 -2.58
CA LEU A 454 -9.56 7.21 -1.82
C LEU A 454 -10.66 6.77 -0.84
N SER A 455 -10.38 6.85 0.45
CA SER A 455 -11.37 6.62 1.50
C SER A 455 -11.32 7.70 2.57
N LEU A 456 -12.51 8.05 3.08
CA LEU A 456 -12.71 9.03 4.14
C LEU A 456 -13.33 8.30 5.33
N ASN A 457 -12.71 8.41 6.50
CA ASN A 457 -13.25 7.93 7.76
C ASN A 457 -13.32 9.09 8.76
N ILE A 458 -14.45 9.20 9.44
CA ILE A 458 -14.75 10.24 10.42
C ILE A 458 -15.42 9.58 11.64
N PRO A 459 -15.34 10.19 12.84
CA PRO A 459 -16.09 9.74 14.01
C PRO A 459 -17.58 9.60 13.69
N HIS A 460 -18.18 8.54 14.22
CA HIS A 460 -19.63 8.35 14.10
C HIS A 460 -20.40 9.41 14.90
N ASP A 461 -19.88 9.81 16.07
CA ASP A 461 -20.52 10.74 16.96
C ASP A 461 -19.52 11.76 17.53
N ILE A 462 -19.96 13.01 17.69
CA ILE A 462 -19.26 14.06 18.43
C ILE A 462 -20.26 14.69 19.39
N ASN A 463 -19.87 14.76 20.67
CA ASN A 463 -20.66 15.42 21.71
C ASN A 463 -19.89 16.64 22.19
N GLY A 464 -20.59 17.74 22.44
CA GLY A 464 -19.99 18.93 23.01
C GLY A 464 -21.04 19.82 23.64
N THR A 465 -20.60 20.73 24.49
CA THR A 465 -21.53 21.68 25.09
C THR A 465 -21.94 22.76 24.09
N GLU A 466 -23.04 23.44 24.37
CA GLU A 466 -23.53 24.55 23.55
C GLU A 466 -22.44 25.60 23.30
N HIS A 467 -22.38 26.09 22.06
CA HIS A 467 -21.36 27.04 21.57
C HIS A 467 -19.90 26.55 21.63
N SER A 468 -19.66 25.29 22.00
CA SER A 468 -18.31 24.73 21.97
C SER A 468 -17.86 24.41 20.54
N THR A 469 -16.55 24.40 20.34
CA THR A 469 -15.92 23.98 19.09
C THR A 469 -15.30 22.60 19.29
N GLN A 470 -15.73 21.62 18.50
CA GLN A 470 -15.24 20.25 18.56
C GLN A 470 -14.40 19.94 17.33
N LYS A 471 -13.16 19.48 17.51
CA LYS A 471 -12.31 19.07 16.39
C LYS A 471 -12.83 17.77 15.79
N ILE A 472 -12.99 17.73 14.46
CA ILE A 472 -13.34 16.51 13.75
C ILE A 472 -12.05 15.82 13.32
N GLN A 473 -11.80 14.64 13.87
CA GLN A 473 -10.66 13.82 13.45
C GLN A 473 -11.00 13.15 12.11
N LEU A 474 -10.26 13.45 11.05
CA LEU A 474 -10.49 12.86 9.74
C LEU A 474 -9.33 11.94 9.40
N ILE A 475 -9.63 10.73 8.93
CA ILE A 475 -8.62 9.84 8.36
C ILE A 475 -8.92 9.74 6.87
N VAL A 476 -7.99 10.25 6.06
CA VAL A 476 -8.08 10.20 4.60
C VAL A 476 -6.94 9.36 4.06
N LYS A 477 -7.29 8.26 3.40
CA LYS A 477 -6.36 7.51 2.55
C LYS A 477 -6.52 8.03 1.14
N SER A 478 -5.44 8.50 0.50
CA SER A 478 -5.49 8.97 -0.89
C SER A 478 -4.20 8.62 -1.64
N LYS A 479 -4.33 7.93 -2.78
CA LYS A 479 -3.22 7.65 -3.71
C LYS A 479 -2.76 8.90 -4.47
N TYR A 480 -3.69 9.81 -4.79
CA TYR A 480 -3.44 10.99 -5.64
C TYR A 480 -3.40 12.33 -4.87
N GLY A 481 -3.40 12.27 -3.54
CA GLY A 481 -3.49 13.43 -2.67
C GLY A 481 -4.91 13.99 -2.57
N LEU A 482 -5.32 14.37 -1.37
CA LEU A 482 -6.61 14.99 -1.11
C LEU A 482 -6.69 16.38 -1.78
N ASP A 483 -7.78 16.67 -2.49
CA ASP A 483 -8.09 17.99 -3.04
C ASP A 483 -9.01 18.75 -2.07
N ARG A 484 -10.20 18.20 -1.81
CA ARG A 484 -11.20 18.81 -0.91
C ARG A 484 -12.10 17.79 -0.22
N ILE A 485 -12.78 18.23 0.84
CA ILE A 485 -13.86 17.49 1.48
C ILE A 485 -15.11 18.37 1.42
N VAL A 486 -16.19 17.81 0.89
CA VAL A 486 -17.49 18.48 0.83
C VAL A 486 -18.33 17.99 1.99
N TRP A 487 -18.83 18.92 2.80
CA TRP A 487 -19.70 18.66 3.94
C TRP A 487 -21.14 19.08 3.63
N ASP A 488 -22.10 18.25 4.02
CA ASP A 488 -23.51 18.65 4.15
C ASP A 488 -23.85 18.74 5.63
N ASP A 489 -23.79 19.97 6.13
CA ASP A 489 -24.06 20.39 7.50
C ASP A 489 -25.32 21.27 7.60
N SER A 490 -26.22 21.17 6.61
CA SER A 490 -27.43 21.98 6.52
C SER A 490 -28.30 21.91 7.79
N ALA A 491 -28.44 20.71 8.38
CA ALA A 491 -29.15 20.50 9.63
C ALA A 491 -28.52 21.26 10.81
N LEU A 492 -27.19 21.27 10.90
CA LEU A 492 -26.43 21.98 11.94
C LEU A 492 -26.52 23.51 11.75
N ARG A 493 -26.39 23.99 10.51
CA ARG A 493 -26.49 25.42 10.15
C ARG A 493 -27.85 26.02 10.45
N SER A 494 -28.93 25.26 10.28
CA SER A 494 -30.29 25.73 10.57
C SER A 494 -30.51 26.15 12.03
N GLN A 495 -29.69 25.67 12.96
CA GLN A 495 -29.76 25.99 14.39
C GLN A 495 -28.61 26.89 14.86
N GLY A 496 -27.81 27.43 13.95
CA GLY A 496 -26.70 28.34 14.27
C GLY A 496 -25.35 27.66 14.56
N GLY A 497 -25.21 26.35 14.32
CA GLY A 497 -23.91 25.67 14.29
C GLY A 497 -23.31 25.65 12.88
N GLN A 498 -22.08 25.15 12.70
CA GLN A 498 -21.49 24.99 11.36
C GLN A 498 -20.28 24.05 11.38
N ILE A 499 -19.97 23.43 10.24
CA ILE A 499 -18.66 22.82 10.00
C ILE A 499 -17.74 23.85 9.36
N GLN A 500 -16.57 24.06 9.96
CA GLN A 500 -15.59 25.02 9.49
C GLN A 500 -14.23 24.35 9.27
N HIS A 501 -13.56 24.74 8.18
CA HIS A 501 -12.15 24.40 7.96
C HIS A 501 -11.28 25.42 8.72
N SER A 502 -10.33 24.95 9.53
CA SER A 502 -9.62 25.80 10.49
C SER A 502 -8.48 26.64 9.88
N GLY A 503 -8.42 26.78 8.54
CA GLY A 503 -7.50 27.70 7.86
C GLY A 503 -6.02 27.28 7.82
N SER A 504 -5.64 26.13 8.36
CA SER A 504 -4.33 25.52 8.15
C SER A 504 -4.20 25.03 6.70
N GLN A 505 -2.98 25.01 6.13
CA GLN A 505 -2.70 24.44 4.80
C GLN A 505 -3.01 22.91 4.71
N SER A 506 -3.40 22.28 5.80
CA SER A 506 -3.86 20.89 5.84
C SER A 506 -5.34 20.79 5.46
N ALA A 507 -5.64 20.02 4.42
CA ALA A 507 -7.01 19.69 4.00
C ALA A 507 -7.77 18.80 5.01
N GLN A 508 -7.20 18.50 6.18
CA GLN A 508 -7.76 17.61 7.20
C GLN A 508 -8.22 18.33 8.48
N ASP A 509 -7.94 19.63 8.64
CA ASP A 509 -8.33 20.36 9.85
C ASP A 509 -9.76 20.93 9.75
N TYR A 510 -10.75 20.10 10.12
CA TYR A 510 -12.15 20.52 10.26
C TYR A 510 -12.58 20.54 11.73
N GLN A 511 -13.45 21.50 12.05
CA GLN A 511 -14.07 21.65 13.36
C GLN A 511 -15.58 21.87 13.23
N ALA A 512 -16.34 21.30 14.16
CA ALA A 512 -17.76 21.55 14.32
C ALA A 512 -17.96 22.62 15.38
N ILE A 513 -18.66 23.70 15.04
CA ILE A 513 -19.14 24.71 15.99
C ILE A 513 -20.58 24.34 16.33
N LEU A 514 -20.84 24.08 17.60
CA LEU A 514 -22.11 23.57 18.07
C LEU A 514 -23.12 24.72 18.32
N PRO A 515 -24.40 24.54 17.96
CA PRO A 515 -25.45 25.53 18.22
C PRO A 515 -25.78 25.65 19.72
N ALA A 516 -26.68 26.58 20.06
CA ALA A 516 -27.26 26.66 21.41
C ALA A 516 -28.05 25.39 21.75
N TYR A 517 -28.07 25.00 23.02
CA TYR A 517 -28.91 23.88 23.47
C TYR A 517 -30.39 24.31 23.50
N VAL A 518 -31.28 23.53 22.88
CA VAL A 518 -32.73 23.78 22.89
C VAL A 518 -33.41 22.87 23.89
N GLN A 519 -33.95 23.46 24.97
CA GLN A 519 -34.67 22.70 26.00
C GLN A 519 -35.91 22.01 25.42
N GLY A 520 -36.01 20.69 25.61
CA GLY A 520 -37.09 19.87 25.04
C GLY A 520 -36.94 19.53 23.54
N GLY A 521 -35.86 20.00 22.89
CA GLY A 521 -35.53 19.65 21.52
C GLY A 521 -34.68 18.37 21.40
N SER A 522 -34.53 17.87 20.16
CA SER A 522 -33.73 16.67 19.87
C SER A 522 -32.23 16.86 20.15
N ASN A 523 -31.69 18.08 19.92
CA ASN A 523 -30.26 18.44 20.08
C ASN A 523 -29.25 17.51 19.38
N ILE A 524 -29.73 16.73 18.40
CA ILE A 524 -28.96 15.77 17.61
C ILE A 524 -29.01 16.21 16.14
N TYR A 525 -27.84 16.41 15.54
CA TYR A 525 -27.68 16.89 14.16
C TYR A 525 -26.86 15.90 13.34
N LYS A 526 -27.38 15.49 12.18
CA LYS A 526 -26.66 14.60 11.26
C LYS A 526 -25.98 15.43 10.19
N VAL A 527 -24.69 15.18 10.00
CA VAL A 527 -23.84 15.84 9.01
C VAL A 527 -23.22 14.76 8.14
N THR A 528 -23.08 14.98 6.83
CA THR A 528 -22.38 14.03 5.95
C THR A 528 -21.16 14.65 5.29
N ALA A 529 -20.18 13.81 4.92
CA ALA A 529 -18.97 14.25 4.24
C ALA A 529 -18.56 13.30 3.11
N ARG A 530 -17.94 13.87 2.08
CA ARG A 530 -17.31 13.15 0.98
C ARG A 530 -16.01 13.83 0.56
N ALA A 531 -14.93 13.06 0.47
CA ALA A 531 -13.63 13.54 0.01
C ALA A 531 -13.50 13.39 -1.51
N TYR A 532 -12.72 14.31 -2.11
CA TYR A 532 -12.34 14.30 -3.51
C TYR A 532 -10.81 14.41 -3.62
N ASP A 533 -10.20 13.62 -4.49
CA ASP A 533 -8.77 13.76 -4.81
C ASP A 533 -8.53 14.71 -6.01
N ARG A 534 -7.26 14.98 -6.29
CA ARG A 534 -6.83 15.87 -7.39
C ARG A 534 -7.17 15.35 -8.79
N ASN A 535 -7.52 14.07 -8.91
CA ASN A 535 -7.94 13.45 -10.17
C ASN A 535 -9.47 13.36 -10.29
N GLY A 536 -10.21 13.92 -9.32
CA GLY A 536 -11.68 13.92 -9.32
C GLY A 536 -12.32 12.63 -8.81
N ASN A 537 -11.55 11.67 -8.26
CA ASN A 537 -12.14 10.50 -7.61
C ASN A 537 -12.83 10.93 -6.33
N SER A 538 -13.91 10.24 -5.96
CA SER A 538 -14.67 10.52 -4.74
C SER A 538 -14.62 9.33 -3.76
N SER A 539 -14.52 9.62 -2.46
CA SER A 539 -14.58 8.62 -1.39
C SER A 539 -15.99 8.04 -1.20
N ASN A 540 -16.09 7.09 -0.27
CA ASN A 540 -17.35 6.75 0.41
C ASN A 540 -18.00 8.00 1.04
N ASN A 541 -19.34 7.99 1.13
CA ASN A 541 -20.08 9.00 1.88
C ASN A 541 -20.13 8.58 3.35
N VAL A 542 -19.72 9.46 4.25
CA VAL A 542 -19.72 9.20 5.70
C VAL A 542 -20.71 10.12 6.42
N GLN A 543 -21.18 9.68 7.60
CA GLN A 543 -22.11 10.42 8.42
C GLN A 543 -21.55 10.59 9.83
N LEU A 544 -21.67 11.81 10.36
CA LEU A 544 -21.34 12.23 11.71
C LEU A 544 -22.62 12.69 12.39
N THR A 545 -22.87 12.20 13.61
CA THR A 545 -23.92 12.68 14.49
C THR A 545 -23.32 13.64 15.51
N ILE A 546 -23.87 14.84 15.62
CA ILE A 546 -23.44 15.86 16.59
C ILE A 546 -24.53 15.99 17.66
N THR A 547 -24.16 15.75 18.92
CA THR A 547 -25.06 15.95 20.07
C THR A 547 -24.63 17.17 20.87
N VAL A 548 -25.55 18.10 21.10
CA VAL A 548 -25.30 19.31 21.90
C VAL A 548 -25.76 19.11 23.33
N LEU A 549 -24.88 19.43 24.27
CA LEU A 549 -25.08 19.34 25.72
C LEU A 549 -25.23 20.75 26.31
N SER A 550 -26.05 20.93 27.35
CA SER A 550 -26.19 22.24 28.03
C SER A 550 -24.97 22.58 28.90
N ASN A 551 -24.55 23.85 28.93
CA ASN A 551 -23.51 24.35 29.85
C ASN A 551 -24.06 24.43 31.28
N GLY A 552 -24.10 23.29 31.98
CA GLY A 552 -24.60 23.24 33.37
C GLY A 552 -24.33 21.96 34.15
N GLN A 553 -23.51 21.04 33.65
CA GLN A 553 -23.22 19.78 34.34
C GLN A 553 -21.71 19.56 34.45
N VAL A 554 -21.16 19.98 35.59
CA VAL A 554 -20.02 19.27 36.20
C VAL A 554 -20.46 17.80 36.35
N VAL A 555 -19.61 16.85 35.94
CA VAL A 555 -19.96 15.43 35.83
C VAL A 555 -20.20 14.83 37.21
N ASP A 556 -21.47 14.84 37.64
CA ASP A 556 -21.98 14.32 38.91
C ASP A 556 -22.72 12.98 38.69
N GLN A 557 -22.23 12.15 37.77
CA GLN A 557 -22.93 10.95 37.29
C GLN A 557 -22.60 9.70 38.10
N VAL A 558 -23.62 8.87 38.35
CA VAL A 558 -23.52 7.52 38.90
C VAL A 558 -22.98 6.60 37.80
N GLY A 559 -21.69 6.25 37.87
CA GLY A 559 -21.00 5.48 36.83
C GLY A 559 -20.36 4.19 37.33
N VAL A 560 -20.19 3.22 36.43
CA VAL A 560 -19.31 2.06 36.67
C VAL A 560 -17.87 2.56 36.70
N THR A 561 -17.21 2.46 37.85
CA THR A 561 -15.81 2.90 38.03
C THR A 561 -14.81 1.76 37.89
N ASP A 562 -15.25 0.52 38.05
CA ASP A 562 -14.42 -0.68 37.89
C ASP A 562 -15.26 -1.84 37.37
N PHE A 563 -14.67 -2.67 36.51
CA PHE A 563 -15.35 -3.83 35.92
C PHE A 563 -14.38 -4.97 35.64
N THR A 564 -14.42 -5.99 36.50
CA THR A 564 -13.40 -7.06 36.54
C THR A 564 -14.02 -8.45 36.41
N ALA A 565 -13.30 -9.38 35.77
CA ALA A 565 -13.60 -10.80 35.80
C ALA A 565 -12.85 -11.50 36.95
N ASP A 566 -13.43 -12.56 37.51
CA ASP A 566 -12.81 -13.40 38.53
C ASP A 566 -11.64 -14.26 38.01
N LYS A 567 -11.66 -14.60 36.71
CA LYS A 567 -10.59 -15.32 36.01
C LYS A 567 -10.44 -14.89 34.56
N THR A 568 -9.25 -15.09 33.99
CA THR A 568 -8.91 -14.70 32.61
C THR A 568 -9.28 -15.75 31.56
N SER A 569 -9.54 -16.99 31.99
CA SER A 569 -9.91 -18.07 31.08
C SER A 569 -10.82 -19.10 31.74
N ALA A 570 -11.61 -19.78 30.92
CA ALA A 570 -12.45 -20.92 31.30
C ALA A 570 -12.52 -21.96 30.18
N LYS A 571 -12.98 -23.17 30.48
CA LYS A 571 -13.24 -24.21 29.49
C LYS A 571 -14.44 -23.85 28.62
N ALA A 572 -14.30 -24.04 27.32
CA ALA A 572 -15.36 -23.82 26.34
C ALA A 572 -16.36 -24.99 26.28
N ASP A 573 -16.96 -25.39 27.40
CA ASP A 573 -17.90 -26.54 27.47
C ASP A 573 -19.36 -26.15 27.73
N GLY A 574 -19.67 -24.86 27.77
CA GLY A 574 -20.99 -24.33 28.07
C GLY A 574 -21.38 -24.43 29.54
N THR A 575 -20.53 -24.98 30.41
CA THR A 575 -20.82 -25.19 31.83
C THR A 575 -19.95 -24.31 32.73
N GLU A 576 -18.64 -24.25 32.48
CA GLU A 576 -17.73 -23.43 33.28
C GLU A 576 -18.01 -21.94 33.05
N ALA A 577 -18.27 -21.20 34.13
CA ALA A 577 -18.60 -19.78 34.09
C ALA A 577 -17.43 -18.91 34.53
N ILE A 578 -17.34 -17.71 33.94
CA ILE A 578 -16.55 -16.56 34.41
C ILE A 578 -17.52 -15.56 35.03
N THR A 579 -17.21 -15.04 36.21
CA THR A 579 -18.04 -14.06 36.93
C THR A 579 -17.46 -12.67 36.79
N TYR A 580 -18.22 -11.75 36.23
CA TYR A 580 -17.90 -10.33 36.18
C TYR A 580 -18.52 -9.57 37.35
N THR A 581 -17.79 -8.58 37.88
CA THR A 581 -18.24 -7.67 38.94
C THR A 581 -18.06 -6.21 38.49
N ALA A 582 -19.16 -5.46 38.37
CA ALA A 582 -19.17 -4.03 38.13
C ALA A 582 -19.32 -3.26 39.44
N THR A 583 -18.43 -2.30 39.71
CA THR A 583 -18.48 -1.42 40.88
C THR A 583 -18.98 -0.04 40.47
N VAL A 584 -20.08 0.42 41.06
CA VAL A 584 -20.70 1.71 40.75
C VAL A 584 -20.44 2.73 41.85
N LYS A 585 -19.97 3.92 41.47
CA LYS A 585 -19.74 5.04 42.39
C LYS A 585 -20.30 6.35 41.85
N LYS A 586 -20.65 7.24 42.77
CA LYS A 586 -20.93 8.66 42.53
C LYS A 586 -20.03 9.46 43.46
N ASN A 587 -19.22 10.37 42.91
CA ASN A 587 -18.26 11.20 43.67
C ASN A 587 -17.36 10.38 44.61
N GLY A 588 -16.90 9.21 44.15
CA GLY A 588 -16.04 8.31 44.92
C GLY A 588 -16.77 7.39 45.92
N VAL A 589 -18.08 7.57 46.15
CA VAL A 589 -18.89 6.78 47.10
C VAL A 589 -19.69 5.69 46.37
N THR A 590 -19.66 4.46 46.87
CA THR A 590 -20.38 3.30 46.31
C THR A 590 -21.89 3.49 46.34
N GLN A 591 -22.58 3.07 45.27
CA GLN A 591 -24.03 3.27 45.13
C GLN A 591 -24.78 1.93 45.06
N ALA A 592 -25.67 1.68 46.02
CA ALA A 592 -26.53 0.49 46.06
C ALA A 592 -27.80 0.66 45.23
N ASN A 593 -28.43 -0.45 44.82
CA ASN A 593 -29.69 -0.50 44.07
C ASN A 593 -29.65 0.21 42.69
N VAL A 594 -28.47 0.37 42.09
CA VAL A 594 -28.32 0.96 40.75
C VAL A 594 -28.39 -0.15 39.70
N PRO A 595 -29.28 -0.05 38.69
CA PRO A 595 -29.30 -0.99 37.56
C PRO A 595 -28.05 -0.83 36.69
N VAL A 596 -27.39 -1.96 36.42
CA VAL A 596 -26.24 -2.07 35.51
C VAL A 596 -26.63 -3.01 34.39
N SER A 597 -26.57 -2.51 33.16
CA SER A 597 -26.71 -3.32 31.94
C SER A 597 -25.37 -3.93 31.54
N PHE A 598 -25.38 -5.16 31.06
CA PHE A 598 -24.20 -5.87 30.56
C PHE A 598 -24.41 -6.24 29.09
N ASN A 599 -23.36 -6.12 28.29
CA ASN A 599 -23.41 -6.51 26.89
C ASN A 599 -22.11 -7.20 26.44
N ILE A 600 -22.21 -8.14 25.50
CA ILE A 600 -21.05 -8.72 24.84
C ILE A 600 -20.63 -7.76 23.72
N VAL A 601 -19.42 -7.20 23.85
CA VAL A 601 -18.84 -6.26 22.87
C VAL A 601 -18.28 -7.03 21.67
N SER A 602 -17.66 -8.18 21.93
CA SER A 602 -17.09 -9.06 20.91
C SER A 602 -16.97 -10.49 21.42
N GLY A 603 -16.94 -11.45 20.49
CA GLY A 603 -16.83 -12.88 20.77
C GLY A 603 -18.18 -13.59 20.88
N THR A 604 -18.13 -14.92 21.00
CA THR A 604 -19.32 -15.79 21.08
C THR A 604 -19.40 -16.40 22.48
N ALA A 605 -20.39 -15.95 23.26
CA ALA A 605 -20.67 -16.43 24.61
C ALA A 605 -22.10 -16.06 25.01
N THR A 606 -22.52 -16.46 26.21
CA THR A 606 -23.84 -16.20 26.76
C THR A 606 -23.70 -15.61 28.16
N LEU A 607 -24.34 -14.46 28.38
CA LEU A 607 -24.49 -13.86 29.71
C LEU A 607 -25.62 -14.56 30.48
N GLY A 608 -25.45 -14.72 31.79
CA GLY A 608 -26.50 -15.26 32.66
C GLY A 608 -27.70 -14.32 32.80
N ALA A 609 -27.49 -13.01 32.62
CA ALA A 609 -28.52 -11.98 32.55
C ALA A 609 -27.97 -10.74 31.82
N ASN A 610 -28.84 -9.94 31.20
CA ASN A 610 -28.45 -8.70 30.51
C ASN A 610 -28.39 -7.49 31.45
N SER A 611 -28.79 -7.66 32.71
CA SER A 611 -28.73 -6.62 33.74
C SER A 611 -28.68 -7.21 35.15
N ALA A 612 -28.07 -6.49 36.08
CA ALA A 612 -28.18 -6.73 37.52
C ALA A 612 -28.21 -5.40 38.29
N THR A 613 -28.78 -5.41 39.50
CA THR A 613 -28.77 -4.25 40.40
C THR A 613 -27.60 -4.34 41.38
N THR A 614 -26.99 -3.21 41.71
CA THR A 614 -25.89 -3.20 42.68
C THR A 614 -26.35 -3.54 44.10
N ASP A 615 -25.51 -4.29 44.84
CA ASP A 615 -25.70 -4.61 46.27
C ASP A 615 -25.37 -3.41 47.18
N ALA A 616 -25.43 -3.61 48.51
CA ALA A 616 -25.10 -2.60 49.51
C ALA A 616 -23.66 -2.04 49.40
N ASN A 617 -22.74 -2.76 48.73
CA ASN A 617 -21.36 -2.35 48.50
C ASN A 617 -21.18 -1.71 47.10
N GLY A 618 -22.27 -1.48 46.37
CA GLY A 618 -22.25 -0.91 45.02
C GLY A 618 -21.78 -1.89 43.94
N LYS A 619 -21.90 -3.20 44.16
CA LYS A 619 -21.43 -4.24 43.23
C LYS A 619 -22.59 -4.94 42.52
N ALA A 620 -22.52 -5.02 41.19
CA ALA A 620 -23.43 -5.81 40.36
C ALA A 620 -22.65 -6.94 39.66
N THR A 621 -23.16 -8.16 39.70
CA THR A 621 -22.46 -9.35 39.17
C THR A 621 -23.22 -10.02 38.03
N VAL A 622 -22.48 -10.55 37.04
CA VAL A 622 -23.04 -11.35 35.95
C VAL A 622 -22.10 -12.49 35.57
N THR A 623 -22.65 -13.67 35.24
CA THR A 623 -21.85 -14.81 34.75
C THR A 623 -21.79 -14.85 33.22
N LEU A 624 -20.67 -15.30 32.66
CA LEU A 624 -20.44 -15.53 31.24
C LEU A 624 -20.05 -16.99 31.01
N LYS A 625 -20.69 -17.67 30.04
CA LYS A 625 -20.38 -19.05 29.62
C LYS A 625 -20.19 -19.13 28.11
N SER A 626 -19.42 -20.10 27.62
CA SER A 626 -19.33 -20.39 26.18
C SER A 626 -19.08 -21.87 25.91
N SER A 627 -19.66 -22.38 24.83
CA SER A 627 -19.39 -23.72 24.28
C SER A 627 -18.40 -23.71 23.11
N THR A 628 -17.93 -22.53 22.71
CA THR A 628 -17.00 -22.35 21.59
C THR A 628 -15.71 -21.69 22.07
N PRO A 629 -14.53 -22.23 21.74
CA PRO A 629 -13.28 -21.56 22.07
C PRO A 629 -13.17 -20.19 21.39
N GLY A 630 -12.67 -19.20 22.11
CA GLY A 630 -12.54 -17.83 21.59
C GLY A 630 -12.36 -16.78 22.69
N GLN A 631 -11.92 -15.60 22.28
CA GLN A 631 -11.79 -14.44 23.16
C GLN A 631 -13.12 -13.66 23.21
N VAL A 632 -13.49 -13.17 24.39
CA VAL A 632 -14.74 -12.44 24.63
C VAL A 632 -14.47 -11.16 25.42
N VAL A 633 -15.13 -10.07 25.03
CA VAL A 633 -15.11 -8.80 25.77
C VAL A 633 -16.54 -8.46 26.19
N VAL A 634 -16.71 -8.11 27.46
CA VAL A 634 -18.00 -7.70 28.05
C VAL A 634 -17.89 -6.24 28.46
N SER A 635 -19.00 -5.50 28.35
CA SER A 635 -19.13 -4.14 28.87
C SER A 635 -20.23 -4.03 29.91
N ALA A 636 -20.11 -3.04 30.79
CA ALA A 636 -21.08 -2.69 31.82
C ALA A 636 -21.44 -1.20 31.72
N LYS A 637 -22.71 -0.86 31.91
CA LYS A 637 -23.21 0.51 31.76
C LYS A 637 -24.38 0.79 32.69
N THR A 638 -24.35 1.92 33.41
CA THR A 638 -25.51 2.49 34.12
C THR A 638 -26.32 3.39 33.18
N ALA A 639 -27.56 3.71 33.55
CA ALA A 639 -28.41 4.60 32.74
C ALA A 639 -27.81 6.01 32.55
N GLU A 640 -27.06 6.51 33.52
CA GLU A 640 -26.46 7.86 33.48
C GLU A 640 -25.18 7.93 32.64
N MET A 641 -24.51 6.79 32.40
CA MET A 641 -23.30 6.77 31.57
C MET A 641 -23.65 7.01 30.10
N THR A 642 -22.82 7.78 29.40
CA THR A 642 -22.91 7.93 27.94
C THR A 642 -22.27 6.74 27.23
N SER A 643 -21.12 6.27 27.71
CA SER A 643 -20.37 5.12 27.17
C SER A 643 -20.29 3.97 28.19
N ALA A 644 -20.37 2.73 27.72
CA ALA A 644 -20.16 1.56 28.57
C ALA A 644 -18.67 1.39 28.93
N LEU A 645 -18.38 0.83 30.11
CA LEU A 645 -17.03 0.44 30.51
C LEU A 645 -16.77 -1.00 30.08
N ASN A 646 -15.72 -1.24 29.29
CA ASN A 646 -15.31 -2.59 28.89
C ASN A 646 -14.42 -3.21 29.97
N ALA A 647 -14.66 -4.48 30.30
CA ALA A 647 -13.72 -5.26 31.09
C ALA A 647 -12.55 -5.72 30.24
N SER A 648 -11.50 -6.22 30.92
CA SER A 648 -10.45 -6.98 30.25
C SER A 648 -11.03 -8.22 29.54
N ALA A 649 -10.48 -8.53 28.37
CA ALA A 649 -10.87 -9.70 27.61
C ALA A 649 -10.60 -10.99 28.39
N VAL A 650 -11.50 -11.96 28.24
CA VAL A 650 -11.35 -13.32 28.78
C VAL A 650 -11.35 -14.34 27.65
N ILE A 651 -10.81 -15.53 27.89
CA ILE A 651 -10.57 -16.53 26.85
C ILE A 651 -11.24 -17.85 27.21
N PHE A 652 -12.15 -18.32 26.37
CA PHE A 652 -12.66 -19.68 26.43
C PHE A 652 -11.75 -20.60 25.61
N VAL A 653 -11.26 -21.68 26.22
CA VAL A 653 -10.25 -22.56 25.60
C VAL A 653 -10.71 -24.01 25.52
N GLU A 654 -10.21 -24.72 24.51
CA GLU A 654 -10.27 -26.18 24.45
C GLU A 654 -9.09 -26.75 25.26
N GLN A 655 -9.33 -27.06 26.54
CA GLN A 655 -8.25 -27.42 27.48
C GLN A 655 -7.49 -28.72 27.12
N THR A 656 -8.03 -29.59 26.26
CA THR A 656 -7.35 -30.81 25.78
C THR A 656 -6.19 -30.50 24.82
N LYS A 657 -6.10 -29.27 24.32
CA LYS A 657 -5.01 -28.79 23.45
C LYS A 657 -4.26 -27.64 24.13
N ALA A 658 -3.00 -27.48 23.75
CA ALA A 658 -2.22 -26.32 24.20
C ALA A 658 -2.91 -25.05 23.71
N SER A 659 -3.31 -24.20 24.65
CA SER A 659 -4.10 -23.00 24.39
C SER A 659 -3.57 -21.82 25.19
N ILE A 660 -3.65 -20.62 24.61
CA ILE A 660 -3.33 -19.37 25.31
C ILE A 660 -4.47 -19.08 26.29
N THR A 661 -4.14 -18.93 27.57
CA THR A 661 -5.09 -18.67 28.67
C THR A 661 -4.95 -17.27 29.26
N GLU A 662 -3.90 -16.56 28.88
CA GLU A 662 -3.60 -15.21 29.35
C GLU A 662 -2.71 -14.52 28.31
N ILE A 663 -3.01 -13.24 28.02
CA ILE A 663 -2.11 -12.32 27.31
C ILE A 663 -2.18 -10.96 28.00
N LYS A 664 -1.02 -10.42 28.38
CA LYS A 664 -0.91 -9.14 29.09
C LYS A 664 0.20 -8.29 28.51
N ALA A 665 -0.01 -6.97 28.51
CA ALA A 665 1.03 -5.98 28.36
C ALA A 665 1.41 -5.43 29.74
N ASP A 666 2.68 -5.17 29.99
CA ASP A 666 3.17 -4.56 31.23
C ASP A 666 2.74 -3.08 31.38
N LYS A 667 2.56 -2.38 30.25
CA LYS A 667 2.04 -1.00 30.18
C LYS A 667 1.23 -0.78 28.90
N THR A 668 0.33 0.20 28.95
CA THR A 668 -0.59 0.55 27.84
C THR A 668 -0.15 1.77 27.05
N THR A 669 0.90 2.46 27.50
CA THR A 669 1.48 3.63 26.84
C THR A 669 3.00 3.52 26.83
N ALA A 670 3.62 3.99 25.75
CA ALA A 670 5.07 4.03 25.62
C ALA A 670 5.51 5.23 24.75
N VAL A 671 6.78 5.63 24.88
CA VAL A 671 7.36 6.70 24.06
C VAL A 671 7.83 6.14 22.72
N ALA A 672 7.47 6.82 21.62
CA ALA A 672 7.83 6.46 20.26
C ALA A 672 9.31 6.79 19.90
N ASN A 673 10.26 6.36 20.73
CA ASN A 673 11.69 6.65 20.58
C ASN A 673 12.52 5.46 20.10
N GLY A 674 11.88 4.33 19.75
CA GLY A 674 12.53 3.08 19.35
C GLY A 674 13.12 2.25 20.50
N ASN A 675 13.13 2.77 21.73
CA ASN A 675 13.78 2.17 22.90
C ASN A 675 12.80 1.82 24.02
N ASP A 676 11.76 2.64 24.25
CA ASP A 676 10.75 2.39 25.27
C ASP A 676 9.87 1.20 24.85
N ALA A 677 10.13 0.06 25.48
CA ALA A 677 9.59 -1.23 25.09
C ALA A 677 8.38 -1.61 25.93
N VAL A 678 7.33 -2.08 25.28
CA VAL A 678 6.19 -2.75 25.94
C VAL A 678 6.41 -4.26 25.90
N THR A 679 6.36 -4.88 27.07
CA THR A 679 6.57 -6.32 27.23
C THR A 679 5.23 -7.03 27.24
N TYR A 680 5.02 -7.90 26.25
CA TYR A 680 3.88 -8.80 26.19
C TYR A 680 4.25 -10.14 26.79
N THR A 681 3.40 -10.64 27.68
CA THR A 681 3.52 -11.96 28.30
C THR A 681 2.28 -12.79 28.00
N VAL A 682 2.48 -13.97 27.43
CA VAL A 682 1.41 -14.97 27.22
C VAL A 682 1.60 -16.15 28.15
N LYS A 683 0.52 -16.83 28.52
CA LYS A 683 0.56 -18.09 29.25
C LYS A 683 -0.15 -19.20 28.48
N VAL A 684 0.57 -20.29 28.20
CA VAL A 684 0.06 -21.46 27.49
C VAL A 684 -0.18 -22.60 28.47
N MET A 685 -1.39 -23.15 28.44
CA MET A 685 -1.81 -24.25 29.30
C MET A 685 -2.40 -25.39 28.46
N LYS A 686 -2.27 -26.63 28.96
CA LYS A 686 -2.94 -27.83 28.45
C LYS A 686 -3.34 -28.68 29.65
N GLU A 687 -4.60 -29.11 29.71
CA GLU A 687 -5.15 -29.96 30.78
C GLU A 687 -4.89 -29.39 32.19
N GLY A 688 -4.97 -28.06 32.32
CA GLY A 688 -4.72 -27.35 33.57
C GLY A 688 -3.24 -27.22 33.97
N GLN A 689 -2.30 -27.69 33.15
CA GLN A 689 -0.85 -27.61 33.40
C GLN A 689 -0.14 -26.65 32.42
N PRO A 690 0.92 -25.94 32.87
CA PRO A 690 1.72 -25.10 31.98
C PRO A 690 2.49 -25.94 30.96
N VAL A 691 2.59 -25.44 29.73
CA VAL A 691 3.27 -26.15 28.65
C VAL A 691 4.63 -25.51 28.37
N GLN A 692 5.71 -26.24 28.62
CA GLN A 692 7.08 -25.80 28.31
C GLN A 692 7.46 -26.08 26.84
N GLY A 693 8.31 -25.24 26.26
CA GLY A 693 8.89 -25.48 24.93
C GLY A 693 7.93 -25.23 23.76
N HIS A 694 6.74 -24.69 24.02
CA HIS A 694 5.75 -24.41 22.98
C HIS A 694 6.06 -23.10 22.26
N SER A 695 6.03 -23.15 20.92
CA SER A 695 6.20 -21.96 20.08
C SER A 695 4.91 -21.15 20.04
N VAL A 696 4.99 -19.87 20.41
CA VAL A 696 3.92 -18.88 20.29
C VAL A 696 4.30 -17.88 19.20
N ALA A 697 3.44 -17.74 18.19
CA ALA A 697 3.61 -16.75 17.13
C ALA A 697 2.89 -15.45 17.51
N PHE A 698 3.66 -14.36 17.57
CA PHE A 698 3.18 -13.01 17.84
C PHE A 698 3.10 -12.22 16.54
N THR A 699 2.01 -11.47 16.38
CA THR A 699 1.86 -10.50 15.28
C THR A 699 1.46 -9.13 15.84
N THR A 700 1.82 -8.06 15.15
CA THR A 700 1.40 -6.70 15.48
C THR A 700 1.02 -5.95 14.22
N ASN A 701 0.03 -5.05 14.32
CA ASN A 701 -0.31 -4.13 13.24
C ASN A 701 0.60 -2.88 13.20
N PHE A 702 1.31 -2.59 14.29
CA PHE A 702 2.11 -1.37 14.45
C PHE A 702 3.30 -1.59 15.40
N GLY A 703 4.42 -0.91 15.15
CA GLY A 703 5.67 -1.14 15.86
C GLY A 703 6.39 -2.42 15.40
N MET A 704 7.49 -2.75 16.07
CA MET A 704 8.40 -3.84 15.73
C MET A 704 8.74 -4.69 16.95
N PHE A 705 8.61 -6.01 16.84
CA PHE A 705 9.04 -6.93 17.89
C PHE A 705 10.56 -7.03 17.93
N ASN A 706 11.14 -6.87 19.13
CA ASN A 706 12.58 -6.86 19.36
C ASN A 706 13.33 -5.95 18.34
N GLY A 707 12.68 -4.89 17.85
CA GLY A 707 13.21 -3.97 16.83
C GLY A 707 13.39 -4.54 15.41
N LYS A 708 12.87 -5.72 15.07
CA LYS A 708 13.23 -6.44 13.82
C LYS A 708 12.08 -6.76 12.87
N SER A 709 10.92 -7.16 13.39
CA SER A 709 9.82 -7.68 12.55
C SER A 709 8.46 -7.46 13.21
N GLN A 710 7.41 -7.35 12.40
CA GLN A 710 6.00 -7.32 12.86
C GLN A 710 5.44 -8.72 13.14
N THR A 711 6.22 -9.77 12.87
CA THR A 711 5.89 -11.16 13.19
C THR A 711 7.11 -11.86 13.76
N GLN A 712 6.96 -12.49 14.91
CA GLN A 712 8.03 -13.18 15.63
C GLN A 712 7.49 -14.32 16.48
N ASN A 713 8.34 -15.32 16.75
CA ASN A 713 8.00 -16.42 17.64
C ASN A 713 8.73 -16.27 18.97
N ALA A 714 8.08 -16.67 20.06
CA ALA A 714 8.73 -16.89 21.35
C ALA A 714 8.33 -18.25 21.93
N THR A 715 9.25 -18.89 22.64
CA THR A 715 9.04 -20.23 23.21
C THR A 715 8.68 -20.12 24.68
N THR A 716 7.76 -20.96 25.15
CA THR A 716 7.36 -20.96 26.56
C THR A 716 8.40 -21.58 27.49
N GLY A 717 8.57 -20.97 28.67
CA GLY A 717 9.37 -21.50 29.78
C GLY A 717 8.66 -22.62 30.55
N SER A 718 9.26 -23.07 31.66
CA SER A 718 8.72 -24.12 32.54
C SER A 718 7.41 -23.73 33.24
N ASP A 719 7.14 -22.44 33.38
CA ASP A 719 5.90 -21.88 33.90
C ASP A 719 4.82 -21.68 32.81
N GLY A 720 5.10 -22.10 31.58
CA GLY A 720 4.22 -21.96 30.43
C GLY A 720 4.16 -20.53 29.87
N ARG A 721 5.02 -19.61 30.33
CA ARG A 721 5.02 -18.22 29.85
C ARG A 721 6.00 -18.01 28.70
N ALA A 722 5.58 -17.22 27.71
CA ALA A 722 6.46 -16.68 26.69
C ALA A 722 6.36 -15.14 26.69
N THR A 723 7.49 -14.48 26.43
CA THR A 723 7.57 -13.01 26.48
C THR A 723 8.15 -12.44 25.20
N ILE A 724 7.65 -11.29 24.77
CA ILE A 724 8.20 -10.53 23.65
C ILE A 724 8.11 -9.03 23.91
N THR A 725 9.05 -8.25 23.41
CA THR A 725 9.02 -6.78 23.53
C THR A 725 8.65 -6.12 22.22
N LEU A 726 7.86 -5.06 22.29
CA LEU A 726 7.43 -4.24 21.17
C LEU A 726 7.94 -2.81 21.36
N THR A 727 8.60 -2.26 20.34
CA THR A 727 9.02 -0.84 20.29
C THR A 727 8.47 -0.16 19.04
N SER A 728 8.42 1.17 19.06
CA SER A 728 8.10 1.99 17.88
C SER A 728 8.93 3.27 17.86
N SER A 729 9.31 3.73 16.67
CA SER A 729 9.94 5.03 16.42
C SER A 729 8.95 6.09 15.93
N SER A 730 7.66 5.75 15.88
CA SER A 730 6.60 6.65 15.42
C SER A 730 5.38 6.51 16.32
N ALA A 731 4.68 7.61 16.58
CA ALA A 731 3.45 7.59 17.36
C ALA A 731 2.34 6.82 16.63
N GLY A 732 1.56 6.05 17.38
CA GLY A 732 0.49 5.22 16.83
C GLY A 732 0.01 4.15 17.79
N LYS A 733 -1.04 3.43 17.39
CA LYS A 733 -1.70 2.39 18.19
C LYS A 733 -1.29 1.00 17.71
N ALA A 734 -0.81 0.18 18.63
CA ALA A 734 -0.46 -1.20 18.40
C ALA A 734 -1.46 -2.16 19.05
N THR A 735 -1.94 -3.10 18.26
CA THR A 735 -2.67 -4.29 18.70
C THR A 735 -1.78 -5.49 18.42
N VAL A 736 -1.36 -6.16 19.50
CA VAL A 736 -0.61 -7.41 19.42
C VAL A 736 -1.57 -8.58 19.49
N SER A 737 -1.34 -9.59 18.65
CA SER A 737 -2.01 -10.87 18.72
C SER A 737 -1.00 -12.00 18.90
N ALA A 738 -1.45 -13.08 19.52
CA ALA A 738 -0.66 -14.28 19.73
C ALA A 738 -1.45 -15.53 19.35
N THR A 739 -0.76 -16.50 18.75
CA THR A 739 -1.31 -17.79 18.35
C THR A 739 -0.36 -18.92 18.74
N VAL A 740 -0.94 -20.08 19.04
CA VAL A 740 -0.22 -21.37 19.14
C VAL A 740 -0.68 -22.26 17.99
N SER A 741 0.16 -23.20 17.55
CA SER A 741 -0.13 -24.05 16.39
C SER A 741 -1.47 -24.78 16.54
N GLY A 742 -2.41 -24.52 15.62
CA GLY A 742 -3.76 -25.10 15.63
C GLY A 742 -4.75 -24.44 16.61
N GLY A 743 -4.38 -23.36 17.30
CA GLY A 743 -5.22 -22.59 18.21
C GLY A 743 -5.78 -21.30 17.58
N ASN A 744 -6.70 -20.65 18.29
CA ASN A 744 -7.28 -19.36 17.90
C ASN A 744 -6.32 -18.19 18.18
N ASP A 745 -6.45 -17.12 17.38
CA ASP A 745 -5.78 -15.84 17.61
C ASP A 745 -6.34 -15.16 18.87
N VAL A 746 -5.45 -14.75 19.77
CA VAL A 746 -5.78 -14.06 21.02
C VAL A 746 -5.15 -12.68 21.00
N LYS A 747 -5.96 -11.64 21.16
CA LYS A 747 -5.51 -10.25 21.11
C LYS A 747 -5.16 -9.71 22.50
N ALA A 748 -4.06 -8.99 22.59
CA ALA A 748 -3.69 -8.23 23.77
C ALA A 748 -4.50 -6.92 23.87
N PRO A 749 -4.51 -6.25 25.04
CA PRO A 749 -4.95 -4.86 25.14
C PRO A 749 -4.18 -3.96 24.15
N GLU A 750 -4.88 -2.99 23.56
CA GLU A 750 -4.25 -1.98 22.69
C GLU A 750 -3.26 -1.14 23.49
N VAL A 751 -2.12 -0.85 22.87
CA VAL A 751 -1.05 -0.02 23.42
C VAL A 751 -0.86 1.19 22.52
N THR A 752 -0.70 2.38 23.10
CA THR A 752 -0.45 3.61 22.33
C THR A 752 0.99 4.08 22.53
N PHE A 753 1.71 4.27 21.41
CA PHE A 753 2.98 4.96 21.38
C PHE A 753 2.74 6.45 21.15
N PHE A 754 3.23 7.30 22.05
CA PHE A 754 3.16 8.76 21.94
C PHE A 754 4.50 9.36 21.53
N ASP A 755 4.46 10.50 20.86
CA ASP A 755 5.69 11.24 20.57
C ASP A 755 6.41 11.62 21.87
N GLY A 756 7.73 11.71 21.81
CA GLY A 756 8.52 12.19 22.95
C GLY A 756 8.13 13.62 23.33
N LEU A 757 7.83 13.84 24.60
CA LEU A 757 7.52 15.16 25.15
C LEU A 757 8.75 16.08 25.02
N LYS A 758 8.54 17.30 24.52
CA LYS A 758 9.60 18.28 24.26
C LYS A 758 9.12 19.68 24.62
N ILE A 759 10.01 20.46 25.24
CA ILE A 759 9.85 21.92 25.39
C ILE A 759 10.76 22.60 24.37
N ASP A 760 10.23 23.59 23.66
CA ASP A 760 11.01 24.46 22.79
C ASP A 760 11.98 25.31 23.62
N ASN A 761 13.22 25.39 23.17
CA ASN A 761 14.27 26.21 23.76
C ASN A 761 13.89 27.70 23.70
N LYS A 762 13.08 28.07 22.69
CA LYS A 762 12.57 29.42 22.48
C LYS A 762 11.22 29.61 23.16
N VAL A 763 10.99 30.83 23.61
CA VAL A 763 9.80 31.24 24.35
C VAL A 763 9.08 32.37 23.65
N ASP A 764 7.76 32.45 23.83
CA ASP A 764 6.99 33.60 23.35
C ASP A 764 6.98 34.70 24.41
N ILE A 765 7.65 35.82 24.13
CA ILE A 765 7.63 36.99 24.99
C ILE A 765 6.33 37.75 24.78
N LEU A 766 5.43 37.71 25.76
CA LEU A 766 4.03 38.09 25.56
C LEU A 766 3.82 39.58 25.29
N GLY A 767 4.53 40.47 25.99
CA GLY A 767 4.40 41.92 25.82
C GLY A 767 4.98 42.45 24.49
N LYS A 768 5.87 41.68 23.85
CA LYS A 768 6.48 42.02 22.55
C LYS A 768 5.93 41.19 21.38
N ASN A 769 5.21 40.10 21.69
CA ASN A 769 4.69 39.13 20.73
C ASN A 769 5.76 38.57 19.78
N VAL A 770 6.90 38.15 20.34
CA VAL A 770 8.02 37.56 19.58
C VAL A 770 8.44 36.23 20.18
N THR A 771 8.86 35.29 19.33
CA THR A 771 9.46 34.02 19.73
C THR A 771 11.00 34.14 19.67
N GLY A 772 11.68 33.81 20.76
CA GLY A 772 13.14 33.88 20.83
C GLY A 772 13.72 33.28 22.10
N ASP A 773 15.02 33.48 22.33
CA ASP A 773 15.63 33.09 23.59
C ASP A 773 15.07 33.94 24.74
N LEU A 774 14.96 33.37 25.94
CA LEU A 774 14.57 34.13 27.12
C LEU A 774 15.59 35.24 27.37
N PRO A 775 15.18 36.53 27.47
CA PRO A 775 16.09 37.62 27.77
C PRO A 775 16.90 37.38 29.04
N ASN A 776 18.18 37.73 29.00
CA ASN A 776 19.08 37.65 30.17
C ASN A 776 19.00 38.90 31.08
N ILE A 777 18.05 39.80 30.81
CA ILE A 777 17.72 40.98 31.60
C ILE A 777 16.22 40.97 31.80
N TRP A 778 15.73 41.10 33.03
CA TRP A 778 14.32 40.83 33.34
C TRP A 778 13.57 42.09 33.73
N LEU A 779 12.32 42.18 33.30
CA LEU A 779 11.31 43.01 33.96
C LEU A 779 10.63 42.13 35.01
N GLN A 780 10.58 42.55 36.27
CA GLN A 780 9.81 41.82 37.29
C GLN A 780 8.35 41.75 36.84
N TYR A 781 7.74 40.58 36.96
CA TYR A 781 6.42 40.24 36.41
C TYR A 781 6.33 40.23 34.87
N GLY A 782 7.47 40.28 34.17
CA GLY A 782 7.53 39.91 32.76
C GLY A 782 7.04 38.48 32.56
N GLN A 783 6.24 38.27 31.51
CA GLN A 783 5.61 36.99 31.23
C GLN A 783 6.04 36.45 29.87
N PHE A 784 6.29 35.15 29.81
CA PHE A 784 6.56 34.45 28.57
C PHE A 784 5.81 33.12 28.55
N LYS A 785 5.59 32.56 27.37
CA LYS A 785 4.94 31.26 27.23
C LYS A 785 5.92 30.21 26.73
N LEU A 786 5.95 29.08 27.42
CA LEU A 786 6.69 27.89 26.97
C LEU A 786 5.87 27.16 25.90
N LYS A 787 6.53 26.74 24.82
CA LYS A 787 5.93 25.86 23.82
C LYS A 787 6.30 24.42 24.12
N VAL A 788 5.28 23.58 24.25
CA VAL A 788 5.44 22.14 24.49
C VAL A 788 4.77 21.37 23.35
N SER A 789 5.37 20.24 22.98
CA SER A 789 4.87 19.32 21.96
C SER A 789 5.17 17.88 22.36
N GLY A 790 4.46 16.92 21.77
CA GLY A 790 4.60 15.50 22.09
C GLY A 790 3.75 15.07 23.28
N GLY A 791 3.95 13.82 23.71
CA GLY A 791 3.05 13.17 24.66
C GLY A 791 1.63 13.01 24.10
N ASN A 792 0.65 12.90 24.99
CA ASN A 792 -0.76 12.78 24.64
C ASN A 792 -1.48 14.13 24.43
N GLY A 793 -0.77 15.26 24.47
CA GLY A 793 -1.33 16.60 24.27
C GLY A 793 -2.02 17.22 25.50
N THR A 794 -2.10 16.51 26.62
CA THR A 794 -2.57 17.06 27.90
C THR A 794 -1.38 17.34 28.80
N TYR A 795 -1.27 18.55 29.36
CA TYR A 795 -0.07 18.99 30.08
C TYR A 795 -0.43 19.52 31.46
N SER A 796 0.42 19.19 32.43
CA SER A 796 0.41 19.75 33.78
C SER A 796 1.76 20.41 34.05
N TRP A 797 1.73 21.59 34.66
CA TRP A 797 2.91 22.43 34.85
C TRP A 797 3.22 22.60 36.33
N HIS A 798 4.50 22.66 36.65
CA HIS A 798 4.99 22.88 38.01
C HIS A 798 6.27 23.74 37.98
N SER A 799 6.38 24.70 38.91
CA SER A 799 7.62 25.43 39.13
C SER A 799 8.26 24.95 40.44
N GLU A 800 9.53 24.57 40.37
CA GLU A 800 10.28 24.15 41.56
C GLU A 800 10.58 25.32 42.51
N ASN A 801 10.60 26.56 42.01
CA ASN A 801 10.83 27.75 42.84
C ASN A 801 9.91 28.91 42.45
N THR A 802 8.75 28.95 43.11
CA THR A 802 7.71 29.97 42.90
C THR A 802 8.08 31.37 43.37
N ASN A 803 9.19 31.55 44.10
CA ASN A 803 9.69 32.87 44.46
C ASN A 803 10.44 33.54 43.29
N ILE A 804 11.00 32.72 42.39
CA ILE A 804 11.73 33.19 41.20
C ILE A 804 10.80 33.24 39.99
N ALA A 805 10.02 32.18 39.74
CA ALA A 805 9.09 32.12 38.63
C ALA A 805 7.87 31.24 38.94
N THR A 806 6.68 31.65 38.53
CA THR A 806 5.45 30.83 38.59
C THR A 806 5.01 30.43 37.19
N VAL A 807 4.30 29.32 37.05
CA VAL A 807 3.73 28.86 35.77
C VAL A 807 2.24 28.53 35.96
N ASP A 808 1.40 28.87 34.99
CA ASP A 808 -0.02 28.50 34.99
C ASP A 808 -0.33 27.28 34.11
N GLU A 809 -1.58 26.83 34.10
CA GLU A 809 -2.05 25.66 33.33
C GLU A 809 -1.82 25.79 31.83
N SER A 810 -1.70 27.02 31.31
CA SER A 810 -1.45 27.30 29.89
C SER A 810 0.04 27.26 29.51
N GLY A 811 0.94 27.10 30.49
CA GLY A 811 2.38 27.22 30.30
C GLY A 811 2.89 28.66 30.25
N LYS A 812 2.10 29.64 30.72
CA LYS A 812 2.55 31.03 30.87
C LYS A 812 3.37 31.13 32.16
N VAL A 813 4.63 31.50 32.01
CA VAL A 813 5.57 31.73 33.09
C VAL A 813 5.59 33.22 33.46
N THR A 814 5.55 33.52 34.75
CA THR A 814 5.69 34.89 35.29
C THR A 814 6.94 34.96 36.17
N LEU A 815 7.86 35.85 35.83
CA LEU A 815 9.10 36.08 36.58
C LEU A 815 8.81 36.95 37.82
N LYS A 816 9.25 36.55 39.01
CA LYS A 816 8.96 37.25 40.28
C LYS A 816 10.21 37.76 41.01
N GLY A 817 11.33 37.05 40.88
CA GLY A 817 12.58 37.40 41.57
C GLY A 817 13.80 37.01 40.75
N LYS A 818 14.95 37.63 41.04
CA LYS A 818 16.23 37.33 40.39
C LYS A 818 16.80 36.00 40.91
N GLY A 819 17.02 35.04 40.01
CA GLY A 819 17.60 33.75 40.36
C GLY A 819 17.34 32.69 39.29
N THR A 820 17.66 31.44 39.61
CA THR A 820 17.42 30.28 38.75
C THR A 820 16.15 29.56 39.19
N ALA A 821 15.36 29.06 38.23
CA ALA A 821 14.20 28.22 38.50
C ALA A 821 14.05 27.14 37.43
N VAL A 822 13.45 26.01 37.78
CA VAL A 822 13.14 24.93 36.85
C VAL A 822 11.63 24.82 36.72
N ILE A 823 11.15 24.81 35.48
CA ILE A 823 9.75 24.60 35.15
C ILE A 823 9.60 23.18 34.58
N ASN A 824 8.82 22.34 35.26
CA ASN A 824 8.53 20.97 34.85
C ASN A 824 7.18 20.93 34.12
N VAL A 825 7.14 20.21 33.01
CA VAL A 825 5.89 19.86 32.32
C VAL A 825 5.75 18.35 32.28
N THR A 826 4.60 17.86 32.71
CA THR A 826 4.25 16.44 32.68
C THR A 826 3.06 16.24 31.77
N SER A 827 3.19 15.35 30.78
CA SER A 827 2.09 14.97 29.90
C SER A 827 1.18 13.93 30.57
N GLY A 828 -0.08 13.82 30.15
CA GLY A 828 -1.02 12.86 30.73
C GLY A 828 -0.64 11.39 30.53
N ASP A 829 0.22 11.08 29.55
CA ASP A 829 0.88 9.78 29.36
C ASP A 829 2.14 9.60 30.22
N LYS A 830 2.34 10.47 31.21
CA LYS A 830 3.38 10.41 32.26
C LYS A 830 4.81 10.66 31.77
N GLN A 831 5.01 11.32 30.64
CA GLN A 831 6.33 11.83 30.26
C GLN A 831 6.57 13.15 31.00
N THR A 832 7.81 13.40 31.43
CA THR A 832 8.20 14.65 32.11
C THR A 832 9.44 15.24 31.45
N VAL A 833 9.42 16.54 31.18
CA VAL A 833 10.58 17.31 30.74
C VAL A 833 10.65 18.66 31.46
N SER A 834 11.83 19.27 31.48
CA SER A 834 12.11 20.45 32.29
C SER A 834 12.72 21.58 31.46
N TYR A 835 12.37 22.83 31.79
CA TYR A 835 12.99 24.04 31.26
C TYR A 835 13.69 24.81 32.38
N THR A 836 14.99 25.03 32.24
CA THR A 836 15.79 25.77 33.24
C THR A 836 15.87 27.24 32.89
N ILE A 837 15.24 28.06 33.72
CA ILE A 837 15.36 29.51 33.71
C ILE A 837 16.69 29.87 34.38
N LYS A 838 17.64 30.41 33.61
CA LYS A 838 18.93 30.89 34.13
C LYS A 838 18.78 32.25 34.81
N ALA A 839 19.56 32.50 35.86
CA ALA A 839 19.60 33.82 36.50
C ALA A 839 19.93 34.94 35.50
N PRO A 840 19.20 36.07 35.54
CA PRO A 840 19.48 37.21 34.67
C PRO A 840 20.71 37.98 35.17
N ASN A 841 21.32 38.76 34.29
CA ASN A 841 22.36 39.72 34.64
C ASN A 841 21.82 40.74 35.66
N TYR A 842 20.63 41.28 35.39
CA TYR A 842 19.90 42.15 36.31
C TYR A 842 18.39 42.07 36.09
N MET A 843 17.63 42.48 37.10
CA MET A 843 16.16 42.56 37.07
C MET A 843 15.69 43.98 37.41
N ILE A 844 14.68 44.46 36.71
CA ILE A 844 14.01 45.73 37.00
C ILE A 844 12.80 45.49 37.90
N ARG A 845 12.79 46.10 39.08
CA ARG A 845 11.63 46.15 39.98
C ARG A 845 11.01 47.54 39.97
N VAL A 846 9.71 47.62 39.71
CA VAL A 846 8.95 48.88 39.74
C VAL A 846 8.30 49.02 41.12
N GLY A 847 8.68 50.07 41.85
CA GLY A 847 8.07 50.48 43.12
C GLY A 847 6.99 51.53 42.96
N ASN A 848 6.69 52.26 44.03
CA ASN A 848 5.69 53.35 44.02
C ASN A 848 6.27 54.65 43.45
N LYS A 849 5.38 55.59 43.11
CA LYS A 849 5.76 56.97 42.78
C LYS A 849 6.42 57.65 43.98
N ALA A 850 7.57 58.29 43.79
CA ALA A 850 8.36 58.89 44.86
C ALA A 850 9.25 60.03 44.34
N SER A 851 9.62 60.96 45.24
CA SER A 851 10.71 61.91 44.98
C SER A 851 12.03 61.16 44.78
N TYR A 852 13.01 61.81 44.17
CA TYR A 852 14.30 61.18 43.87
C TYR A 852 14.98 60.60 45.14
N ALA A 853 15.01 61.34 46.24
CA ALA A 853 15.62 60.89 47.50
C ALA A 853 14.92 59.65 48.10
N ASN A 854 13.58 59.63 48.05
CA ASN A 854 12.78 58.50 48.55
C ASN A 854 12.93 57.28 47.63
N ALA A 855 13.01 57.49 46.31
CA ALA A 855 13.28 56.41 45.36
C ALA A 855 14.67 55.80 45.57
N MET A 856 15.68 56.64 45.83
CA MET A 856 17.05 56.20 46.09
C MET A 856 17.15 55.40 47.40
N SER A 857 16.44 55.83 48.45
CA SER A 857 16.31 55.10 49.71
C SER A 857 15.57 53.76 49.51
N PHE A 858 14.45 53.75 48.80
CA PHE A 858 13.68 52.54 48.50
C PHE A 858 14.49 51.50 47.72
N CYS A 859 15.31 51.94 46.77
CA CYS A 859 16.16 51.06 45.97
C CYS A 859 17.52 50.73 46.62
N GLY A 860 17.80 51.20 47.84
CA GLY A 860 19.12 50.97 48.48
C GLY A 860 20.29 51.53 47.65
N ASN A 861 20.09 52.70 47.01
CA ASN A 861 21.01 53.35 46.07
C ASN A 861 21.21 52.64 44.70
N LEU A 862 20.35 51.68 44.35
CA LEU A 862 20.42 50.96 43.07
C LEU A 862 19.37 51.47 42.05
N LEU A 863 19.33 52.78 41.83
CA LEU A 863 18.59 53.35 40.70
C LEU A 863 19.30 53.03 39.37
N PRO A 864 18.60 53.00 38.23
CA PRO A 864 19.21 52.80 36.92
C PRO A 864 20.33 53.80 36.67
N SER A 865 21.52 53.30 36.36
CA SER A 865 22.72 54.13 36.15
C SER A 865 22.65 54.98 34.88
N SER A 866 21.82 54.57 33.91
CA SER A 866 21.58 55.31 32.68
C SER A 866 20.23 54.93 32.05
N GLN A 867 19.75 55.75 31.12
CA GLN A 867 18.56 55.44 30.32
C GLN A 867 18.72 54.14 29.51
N THR A 868 19.96 53.79 29.13
CA THR A 868 20.27 52.57 28.38
C THR A 868 19.91 51.29 29.15
N VAL A 869 20.02 51.29 30.47
CA VAL A 869 19.63 50.14 31.31
C VAL A 869 18.15 49.83 31.12
N LEU A 870 17.30 50.86 31.14
CA LEU A 870 15.84 50.71 30.98
C LEU A 870 15.44 50.50 29.50
N SER A 871 16.14 51.13 28.54
CA SER A 871 15.85 50.92 27.13
C SER A 871 16.18 49.51 26.66
N ASN A 872 17.22 48.88 27.19
CA ASN A 872 17.53 47.47 26.92
C ASN A 872 16.44 46.52 27.42
N VAL A 873 15.83 46.83 28.57
CA VAL A 873 14.72 46.07 29.13
C VAL A 873 13.49 46.23 28.24
N TYR A 874 13.16 47.46 27.82
CA TYR A 874 12.10 47.71 26.85
C TYR A 874 12.35 46.97 25.52
N ASN A 875 13.58 46.98 25.00
CA ASN A 875 13.92 46.27 23.76
C ASN A 875 13.73 44.75 23.89
N SER A 876 13.93 44.19 25.08
CA SER A 876 13.77 42.76 25.34
C SER A 876 12.32 42.35 25.56
N TRP A 877 11.56 43.16 26.30
CA TRP A 877 10.22 42.81 26.78
C TRP A 877 9.09 43.60 26.11
N GLY A 878 9.38 44.64 25.33
CA GLY A 878 8.37 45.57 24.85
C GLY A 878 7.81 46.46 25.98
N PRO A 879 6.66 47.11 25.75
CA PRO A 879 6.05 47.99 26.74
C PRO A 879 5.58 47.22 27.98
N ALA A 880 5.90 47.72 29.17
CA ALA A 880 5.58 47.04 30.43
C ALA A 880 4.08 46.74 30.61
N ASN A 881 3.17 47.61 30.14
CA ASN A 881 1.72 47.39 30.22
C ASN A 881 1.19 46.26 29.32
N GLY A 882 2.06 45.61 28.53
CA GLY A 882 1.76 44.35 27.88
C GLY A 882 1.67 43.15 28.85
N TYR A 883 2.05 43.33 30.12
CA TYR A 883 2.04 42.28 31.15
C TYR A 883 0.93 42.50 32.17
N ASP A 884 0.36 41.40 32.69
CA ASP A 884 -0.82 41.42 33.57
C ASP A 884 -0.66 42.37 34.78
N HIS A 885 0.54 42.43 35.37
CA HIS A 885 0.83 43.25 36.54
C HIS A 885 0.78 44.77 36.25
N TYR A 886 1.17 45.20 35.05
CA TYR A 886 1.27 46.61 34.68
C TYR A 886 0.14 47.06 33.74
N ARG A 887 -0.82 46.18 33.42
CA ARG A 887 -1.82 46.38 32.36
C ARG A 887 -2.64 47.68 32.50
N SER A 888 -2.90 48.11 33.72
CA SER A 888 -3.66 49.35 34.00
C SER A 888 -2.80 50.63 33.92
N MET A 889 -1.47 50.51 33.83
CA MET A 889 -0.56 51.64 33.83
C MET A 889 -0.43 52.20 32.40
N GLN A 890 -0.60 53.52 32.28
CA GLN A 890 -0.44 54.23 31.00
C GLN A 890 0.99 54.74 30.79
N SER A 891 1.76 54.87 31.87
CA SER A 891 3.15 55.35 31.87
C SER A 891 3.87 54.84 33.12
N ILE A 892 5.16 54.52 32.96
CA ILE A 892 6.08 54.18 34.06
C ILE A 892 7.36 54.98 33.84
N THR A 893 7.28 56.28 34.11
CA THR A 893 8.44 57.19 34.09
C THR A 893 9.32 56.93 35.31
N ALA A 894 10.57 56.57 35.10
CA ALA A 894 11.50 56.13 36.14
C ALA A 894 12.68 57.09 36.33
N TRP A 895 13.13 57.28 37.57
CA TRP A 895 14.35 58.04 37.88
C TRP A 895 15.61 57.36 37.36
N ILE A 896 16.56 58.16 36.84
CA ILE A 896 17.92 57.75 36.52
C ILE A 896 18.89 58.38 37.52
N THR A 897 19.92 57.64 37.93
CA THR A 897 20.94 58.14 38.86
C THR A 897 21.55 59.45 38.34
N GLN A 898 21.59 60.47 39.21
CA GLN A 898 22.15 61.78 38.88
C GLN A 898 23.63 61.67 38.48
N THR A 899 23.99 62.33 37.38
CA THR A 899 25.38 62.68 37.07
C THR A 899 25.87 63.81 37.97
N GLU A 900 27.18 64.08 37.99
CA GLU A 900 27.72 65.22 38.76
C GLU A 900 27.16 66.58 38.30
N ALA A 901 26.83 66.70 37.00
CA ALA A 901 26.15 67.88 36.46
C ALA A 901 24.71 68.00 37.00
N ASP A 902 23.96 66.90 37.03
CA ASP A 902 22.59 66.85 37.54
C ASP A 902 22.51 67.22 39.03
N LYS A 903 23.48 66.76 39.83
CA LYS A 903 23.59 67.10 41.26
C LYS A 903 23.77 68.61 41.47
N THR A 904 24.63 69.23 40.67
CA THR A 904 24.93 70.67 40.75
C THR A 904 23.69 71.51 40.38
N SER A 905 22.87 71.02 39.45
CA SER A 905 21.66 71.69 38.98
C SER A 905 20.38 71.31 39.75
N GLY A 906 20.45 70.39 40.71
CA GLY A 906 19.29 69.96 41.50
C GLY A 906 18.18 69.28 40.67
N VAL A 907 18.57 68.57 39.60
CA VAL A 907 17.66 67.88 38.66
C VAL A 907 18.10 66.43 38.44
N SER A 908 17.32 65.64 37.71
CA SER A 908 17.68 64.28 37.27
C SER A 908 17.08 64.00 35.89
N THR A 909 17.49 62.89 35.29
CA THR A 909 16.96 62.38 34.03
C THR A 909 15.97 61.25 34.30
N THR A 910 15.01 61.04 33.40
CA THR A 910 14.05 59.93 33.49
C THR A 910 13.96 59.13 32.19
N TYR A 911 13.38 57.93 32.27
CA TYR A 911 13.02 57.11 31.11
C TYR A 911 11.71 56.37 31.37
N ASP A 912 10.85 56.27 30.37
CA ASP A 912 9.55 55.61 30.50
C ASP A 912 9.54 54.18 29.92
N LEU A 913 9.21 53.18 30.75
CA LEU A 913 9.19 51.75 30.39
C LEU A 913 7.98 51.33 29.51
N ILE A 914 7.10 52.25 29.15
CA ILE A 914 5.95 52.01 28.26
C ILE A 914 6.08 52.82 26.97
N THR A 915 6.39 54.12 27.09
CA THR A 915 6.40 55.06 25.96
C THR A 915 7.79 55.33 25.38
N GLN A 916 8.84 54.79 26.00
CA GLN A 916 10.25 55.00 25.63
C GLN A 916 10.70 56.48 25.70
N ASN A 917 9.96 57.34 26.39
CA ASN A 917 10.17 58.79 26.35
C ASN A 917 11.20 59.26 27.41
N PRO A 918 12.40 59.72 27.02
CA PRO A 918 13.38 60.27 27.95
C PRO A 918 13.10 61.76 28.26
N HIS A 919 13.07 62.14 29.54
CA HIS A 919 13.06 63.56 29.93
C HIS A 919 14.34 63.94 30.67
N LYS A 920 14.94 65.06 30.28
CA LYS A 920 16.07 65.70 30.96
C LYS A 920 15.58 66.81 31.89
N ASP A 921 16.43 67.24 32.81
CA ASP A 921 16.21 68.39 33.69
C ASP A 921 14.92 68.29 34.55
N VAL A 922 14.57 67.08 34.98
CA VAL A 922 13.40 66.82 35.82
C VAL A 922 13.73 67.18 37.28
N THR A 923 12.95 68.09 37.87
CA THR A 923 13.15 68.51 39.28
C THR A 923 12.99 67.34 40.26
N LEU A 924 13.82 67.26 41.31
CA LEU A 924 13.92 66.09 42.20
C LEU A 924 12.63 65.76 43.01
N ASN A 925 11.68 66.70 43.05
CA ASN A 925 10.37 66.55 43.69
C ASN A 925 9.23 66.36 42.68
N ALA A 926 9.54 66.10 41.40
CA ALA A 926 8.54 65.97 40.35
C ALA A 926 7.48 64.92 40.74
N PRO A 927 6.18 65.27 40.68
CA PRO A 927 5.12 64.31 40.93
C PRO A 927 5.10 63.28 39.78
N ASN A 928 4.66 62.05 40.08
CA ASN A 928 4.44 60.98 39.10
C ASN A 928 5.66 60.23 38.53
N VAL A 929 6.84 60.34 39.16
CA VAL A 929 8.00 59.50 38.79
C VAL A 929 8.11 58.29 39.73
N TYR A 930 8.30 57.10 39.16
CA TYR A 930 8.37 55.82 39.88
C TYR A 930 9.78 55.53 40.41
N ALA A 931 9.84 54.95 41.61
CA ALA A 931 11.05 54.33 42.14
C ALA A 931 11.28 52.99 41.46
N VAL A 932 12.11 52.96 40.41
CA VAL A 932 12.47 51.74 39.69
C VAL A 932 13.88 51.34 40.12
N CYS A 933 14.05 50.10 40.57
CA CYS A 933 15.31 49.58 41.08
C CYS A 933 15.94 48.56 40.13
N VAL A 934 17.27 48.51 40.07
CA VAL A 934 18.04 47.50 39.34
C VAL A 934 18.63 46.50 40.33
N GLU A 935 18.20 45.25 40.25
CA GLU A 935 18.60 44.15 41.16
C GLU A 935 19.54 43.12 40.54
#